data_AF-A0A0H5E7H2-F1
#
_entry.id   AF-A0A0H5E7H2-F1
#
_cell.length_a   1.000
_cell.length_b   1.000
_cell.length_c   1.000
_cell.angle_alpha   90.00
_cell.angle_beta   90.00
_cell.angle_gamma   90.00
#
_symmetry.space_group_name_H-M   'P 1'
#
loop_
_entity.id
_entity.type
_entity.pdbx_description
1 polymer ?
#
loop_
_entity_poly.entity_id
_entity_poly.type
_entity_poly.pdbx_seq_one_letter_code
_entity_poly.pdbx_strand_id
1 'polypeptide(L)'
;MQGGKEFELKKAVDIMVSNFEKLTPSQQSDQIYVLKERLSYIKNNAGTDQKGAGALLKAVKAYEKKFSEVDGKAITGNAFQNKICQINTAAQMNVFGIASPQSNGDVLLNITHPNAPSRFFTLKQNEHDKTITISELGNPVYSKTIPDDTTTLAAVMAFKSEIVEEMTKAKEALVKKTSDNVETLAGAALKDIEESQRTLSAKKFSLGGRIAHLFKSIGSFFASIPKFFSRISSPATETTQPIVKSRVKLLAGKTKAEGQAPTKTPTAQGVDLTPQLSINQATTVSTGSDFTISPFKERSALTAQDQVITPYDAEKFHYDWQIKNSPLPEDAQKKQIGKATPEELLGMTSRGLSVSAEEFLAAAEKLKSNLPSSGQEGGPQLTTLHDLYCRAADQFEAAGDVTKAFEARANAASFAGPAASSKLHNMSQAVAFGQQAQKSPLLPAHFSGLDTGILKGGSLRASNRTINGNEITQLDFKLSRFARQDLQEHLLNIQNNLAAFEASLPAELKGKVRITEVKDTFLGKKPDGSFAVEDGYTPYEATAIQIEFGGVGSVIIGNNKEFGCLFNNIKVLVKADLPEGKAEQQVHQMLTMLGVGPILNEQRPMDEERLKTALIFRTYYPQQATKMEKTKEFYEMPLDMLRQKIEAEVPEMKDVFKKYEDNPELIEKKEIYPGKTTFSINDIGMLMRKKGAYGLMAGVGSYVPASDAADTVVLMMKYGALASQDRFQAGLFVEGASSEKDLRTGGGDHVFTRLINDKTAKGKLADTYGGDFTFSGTYQMLYDLDVCNTGAYGYKTDEYGVKNPDHNDYSIYAGRKNLPELAEMTDNYNNEIMVKNTVPPAMIRGIVCQTQENKDVLVEKLTAQGVIVDGKINGKPVDSFIHVASKFTKEMWDN
;
A
#
# COMPACT_ATOMS: atom_id res chain seq x y z
N MET A 1 -29.00 -29.55 -17.73
CA MET A 1 -28.22 -28.84 -16.68
C MET A 1 -27.20 -29.74 -15.94
N GLN A 2 -26.72 -30.86 -16.49
CA GLN A 2 -25.68 -31.69 -15.84
C GLN A 2 -24.25 -31.45 -16.39
N GLY A 3 -24.09 -31.11 -17.67
CA GLY A 3 -22.76 -30.90 -18.28
C GLY A 3 -21.93 -29.72 -17.75
N GLY A 4 -22.56 -28.74 -17.07
CA GLY A 4 -21.85 -27.60 -16.48
C GLY A 4 -21.10 -27.93 -15.19
N LYS A 5 -21.58 -28.88 -14.39
CA LYS A 5 -20.93 -29.24 -13.12
C LYS A 5 -19.73 -30.18 -13.32
N GLU A 6 -19.78 -31.04 -14.32
CA GLU A 6 -18.71 -31.99 -14.64
C GLU A 6 -17.48 -31.27 -15.24
N PHE A 7 -17.71 -30.24 -16.07
CA PHE A 7 -16.66 -29.39 -16.64
C PHE A 7 -15.91 -28.59 -15.55
N GLU A 8 -16.64 -28.03 -14.59
CA GLU A 8 -16.06 -27.29 -13.46
C GLU A 8 -15.26 -28.21 -12.51
N LEU A 9 -15.72 -29.44 -12.28
CA LEU A 9 -15.00 -30.39 -11.42
C LEU A 9 -13.70 -30.86 -12.07
N LYS A 10 -13.71 -31.15 -13.38
CA LYS A 10 -12.49 -31.50 -14.13
C LYS A 10 -11.48 -30.36 -14.11
N LYS A 11 -11.94 -29.12 -14.36
CA LYS A 11 -11.10 -27.92 -14.31
C LYS A 11 -10.51 -27.69 -12.91
N ALA A 12 -11.30 -27.91 -11.86
CA ALA A 12 -10.82 -27.83 -10.48
C ALA A 12 -9.75 -28.88 -10.17
N VAL A 13 -9.91 -30.13 -10.66
CA VAL A 13 -8.90 -31.19 -10.52
C VAL A 13 -7.64 -30.85 -11.31
N ASP A 14 -7.76 -30.38 -12.54
CA ASP A 14 -6.61 -29.99 -13.37
C ASP A 14 -5.81 -28.82 -12.74
N ILE A 15 -6.51 -27.85 -12.14
CA ILE A 15 -5.88 -26.75 -11.38
C ILE A 15 -5.20 -27.27 -10.10
N MET A 16 -5.86 -28.15 -9.34
CA MET A 16 -5.27 -28.74 -8.13
C MET A 16 -4.02 -29.55 -8.44
N VAL A 17 -4.03 -30.35 -9.52
CA VAL A 17 -2.89 -31.13 -9.99
C VAL A 17 -1.77 -30.21 -10.49
N SER A 18 -2.09 -29.22 -11.34
CA SER A 18 -1.10 -28.26 -11.85
C SER A 18 -0.42 -27.46 -10.73
N ASN A 19 -1.17 -27.06 -9.70
CA ASN A 19 -0.62 -26.35 -8.55
C ASN A 19 0.25 -27.27 -7.69
N PHE A 20 -0.12 -28.53 -7.55
CA PHE A 20 0.66 -29.52 -6.81
C PHE A 20 1.96 -29.90 -7.54
N GLU A 21 1.94 -30.05 -8.86
CA GLU A 21 3.15 -30.34 -9.67
C GLU A 21 4.18 -29.21 -9.64
N LYS A 22 3.76 -27.96 -9.38
CA LYS A 22 4.63 -26.79 -9.22
C LYS A 22 5.30 -26.69 -7.85
N LEU A 23 4.88 -27.51 -6.89
CA LEU A 23 5.48 -27.56 -5.56
C LEU A 23 6.85 -28.25 -5.60
N THR A 24 7.76 -27.85 -4.72
CA THR A 24 9.03 -28.57 -4.53
C THR A 24 8.76 -30.00 -4.02
N PRO A 25 9.69 -30.96 -4.19
CA PRO A 25 9.50 -32.33 -3.69
C PRO A 25 9.11 -32.42 -2.20
N SER A 26 9.66 -31.54 -1.35
CA SER A 26 9.28 -31.44 0.07
C SER A 26 7.83 -30.98 0.26
N GLN A 27 7.43 -29.91 -0.43
CA GLN A 27 6.07 -29.39 -0.37
C GLN A 27 5.05 -30.35 -0.99
N GLN A 28 5.43 -31.09 -2.04
CA GLN A 28 4.62 -32.17 -2.59
C GLN A 28 4.40 -33.27 -1.54
N SER A 29 5.44 -33.68 -0.83
CA SER A 29 5.34 -34.64 0.28
C SER A 29 4.37 -34.16 1.37
N ASP A 30 4.42 -32.88 1.75
CA ASP A 30 3.54 -32.31 2.80
C ASP A 30 2.08 -32.19 2.34
N GLN A 31 1.86 -31.91 1.06
CA GLN A 31 0.51 -31.64 0.52
C GLN A 31 -0.17 -32.90 -0.04
N ILE A 32 0.56 -34.01 -0.24
CA ILE A 32 0.02 -35.22 -0.90
C ILE A 32 -1.13 -35.85 -0.10
N TYR A 33 -1.10 -35.74 1.23
CA TYR A 33 -2.15 -36.25 2.10
C TYR A 33 -3.44 -35.43 1.98
N VAL A 34 -3.32 -34.10 1.93
CA VAL A 34 -4.45 -33.18 1.72
C VAL A 34 -5.08 -33.39 0.34
N LEU A 35 -4.25 -33.62 -0.69
CA LEU A 35 -4.73 -33.94 -2.03
C LEU A 35 -5.50 -35.27 -2.05
N LYS A 36 -5.02 -36.30 -1.34
CA LYS A 36 -5.68 -37.61 -1.19
C LYS A 36 -7.04 -37.51 -0.51
N GLU A 37 -7.16 -36.73 0.57
CA GLU A 37 -8.44 -36.51 1.25
C GLU A 37 -9.45 -35.79 0.36
N ARG A 38 -9.03 -34.70 -0.30
CA ARG A 38 -9.90 -33.93 -1.20
C ARG A 38 -10.39 -34.78 -2.37
N LEU A 39 -9.53 -35.61 -2.95
CA LEU A 39 -9.90 -36.52 -4.02
C LEU A 39 -10.83 -37.67 -3.53
N SER A 40 -10.61 -38.20 -2.33
CA SER A 40 -11.53 -39.16 -1.70
C SER A 40 -12.90 -38.55 -1.39
N TYR A 41 -12.94 -37.31 -0.90
CA TYR A 41 -14.16 -36.56 -0.70
C TYR A 41 -14.91 -36.34 -2.02
N ILE A 42 -14.21 -35.97 -3.09
CA ILE A 42 -14.80 -35.83 -4.42
C ILE A 42 -15.34 -37.18 -4.92
N LYS A 43 -14.58 -38.28 -4.76
CA LYS A 43 -15.00 -39.65 -5.13
C LYS A 43 -16.29 -40.08 -4.42
N ASN A 44 -16.42 -39.76 -3.14
CA ASN A 44 -17.56 -40.18 -2.32
C ASN A 44 -18.80 -39.31 -2.51
N ASN A 45 -18.65 -38.10 -3.05
CA ASN A 45 -19.74 -37.12 -3.20
C ASN A 45 -20.11 -36.82 -4.67
N ALA A 46 -19.38 -37.35 -5.66
CA ALA A 46 -19.73 -37.22 -7.07
C ALA A 46 -20.84 -38.21 -7.45
N GLY A 47 -22.09 -37.76 -7.38
CA GLY A 47 -23.26 -38.50 -7.87
C GLY A 47 -23.27 -38.65 -9.40
N THR A 48 -22.96 -39.86 -9.88
CA THR A 48 -23.31 -40.49 -11.17
C THR A 48 -23.08 -39.76 -12.51
N ASP A 49 -22.00 -40.13 -13.21
CA ASP A 49 -22.01 -40.72 -14.57
C ASP A 49 -20.82 -41.71 -14.67
N GLN A 50 -21.09 -42.97 -15.02
CA GLN A 50 -20.10 -44.07 -15.03
C GLN A 50 -18.98 -43.87 -16.08
N LYS A 51 -19.17 -43.01 -17.08
CA LYS A 51 -18.17 -42.78 -18.14
C LYS A 51 -17.06 -41.81 -17.72
N GLY A 52 -17.42 -40.72 -17.02
CA GLY A 52 -16.47 -39.74 -16.48
C GLY A 52 -15.69 -40.27 -15.27
N ALA A 53 -16.37 -41.05 -14.40
CA ALA A 53 -15.73 -41.71 -13.27
C ALA A 53 -14.62 -42.69 -13.70
N GLY A 54 -14.79 -43.39 -14.83
CA GLY A 54 -13.79 -44.30 -15.38
C GLY A 54 -12.50 -43.61 -15.84
N ALA A 55 -12.60 -42.42 -16.44
CA ALA A 55 -11.45 -41.63 -16.87
C ALA A 55 -10.68 -41.06 -15.66
N LEU A 56 -11.41 -40.58 -14.65
CA LEU A 56 -10.83 -40.10 -13.40
C LEU A 56 -10.14 -41.22 -12.62
N LEU A 57 -10.75 -42.41 -12.53
CA LEU A 57 -10.17 -43.57 -11.87
C LEU A 57 -8.92 -44.10 -12.59
N LYS A 58 -8.87 -43.99 -13.93
CA LYS A 58 -7.73 -44.37 -14.76
C LYS A 58 -6.56 -43.38 -14.60
N ALA A 59 -6.84 -42.09 -14.52
CA ALA A 59 -5.84 -41.06 -14.21
C ALA A 59 -5.26 -41.26 -12.80
N VAL A 60 -6.10 -41.50 -11.80
CA VAL A 60 -5.67 -41.77 -10.42
C VAL A 60 -4.76 -43.00 -10.32
N LYS A 61 -5.11 -44.11 -10.96
CA LYS A 61 -4.26 -45.33 -10.99
C LYS A 61 -2.93 -45.14 -11.72
N ALA A 62 -2.90 -44.29 -12.75
CA ALA A 62 -1.66 -43.95 -13.46
C ALA A 62 -0.71 -43.14 -12.57
N TYR A 63 -1.24 -42.26 -11.73
CA TYR A 63 -0.46 -41.53 -10.74
C TYR A 63 -0.02 -42.42 -9.57
N GLU A 64 -0.86 -43.31 -9.02
CA GLU A 64 -0.46 -44.30 -7.99
C GLU A 64 0.78 -45.10 -8.41
N LYS A 65 0.80 -45.54 -9.68
CA LYS A 65 1.96 -46.25 -10.25
C LYS A 65 3.20 -45.35 -10.36
N LYS A 66 3.04 -44.12 -10.87
CA LYS A 66 4.13 -43.14 -10.97
C LYS A 66 4.73 -42.78 -9.61
N PHE A 67 3.92 -42.75 -8.54
CA PHE A 67 4.39 -42.48 -7.19
C PHE A 67 5.09 -43.68 -6.52
N SER A 68 4.66 -44.92 -6.80
CA SER A 68 5.39 -46.12 -6.34
C SER A 68 6.81 -46.25 -6.94
N GLU A 69 7.06 -45.55 -8.05
CA GLU A 69 8.36 -45.51 -8.74
C GLU A 69 9.26 -44.35 -8.26
N VAL A 70 8.69 -43.31 -7.62
CA VAL A 70 9.44 -42.16 -7.05
C VAL A 70 9.94 -42.44 -5.63
N ASP A 71 9.31 -43.37 -4.92
CA ASP A 71 9.53 -43.61 -3.48
C ASP A 71 10.67 -44.61 -3.18
N GLY A 72 11.83 -44.38 -3.80
CA GLY A 72 13.08 -45.04 -3.42
C GLY A 72 13.72 -44.47 -2.14
N LYS A 73 13.12 -43.46 -1.49
CA LYS A 73 13.61 -42.83 -0.26
C LYS A 73 12.45 -42.40 0.65
N ALA A 74 12.25 -43.16 1.72
CA ALA A 74 11.23 -42.91 2.74
C ALA A 74 11.23 -41.47 3.28
N ILE A 75 10.02 -40.89 3.38
CA ILE A 75 9.70 -39.66 4.12
C ILE A 75 10.13 -39.84 5.58
N THR A 76 11.23 -39.22 5.98
CA THR A 76 11.66 -39.20 7.40
C THR A 76 10.95 -38.07 8.14
N GLY A 77 9.61 -38.10 8.16
CA GLY A 77 8.87 -37.50 9.27
C GLY A 77 9.31 -38.22 10.55
N ASN A 78 9.54 -37.48 11.64
CA ASN A 78 9.90 -38.15 12.89
C ASN A 78 8.76 -39.11 13.30
N ALA A 79 9.08 -40.15 14.07
CA ALA A 79 8.10 -41.20 14.42
C ALA A 79 6.84 -40.62 15.09
N PHE A 80 6.96 -39.49 15.79
CA PHE A 80 5.86 -38.79 16.45
C PHE A 80 4.91 -38.10 15.47
N GLN A 81 5.41 -37.31 14.53
CA GLN A 81 4.61 -36.66 13.49
C GLN A 81 3.87 -37.70 12.64
N ASN A 82 4.56 -38.79 12.28
CA ASN A 82 3.92 -39.91 11.58
C ASN A 82 2.86 -40.60 12.43
N LYS A 83 3.12 -40.81 13.73
CA LYS A 83 2.15 -41.38 14.69
C LYS A 83 0.91 -40.49 14.82
N ILE A 84 1.04 -39.17 14.92
CA ILE A 84 -0.09 -38.23 15.02
C ILE A 84 -0.82 -38.04 13.67
N CYS A 85 -0.12 -38.04 12.53
CA CYS A 85 -0.78 -37.99 11.21
C CYS A 85 -1.53 -39.29 10.88
N GLN A 86 -1.05 -40.45 11.35
CA GLN A 86 -1.79 -41.71 11.26
C GLN A 86 -3.08 -41.70 12.08
N ILE A 87 -3.15 -40.90 13.16
CA ILE A 87 -4.38 -40.68 13.95
C ILE A 87 -5.47 -40.02 13.09
N ASN A 88 -5.14 -39.03 12.25
CA ASN A 88 -6.11 -38.43 11.31
C ASN A 88 -6.78 -39.50 10.43
N THR A 89 -6.01 -40.52 10.03
CA THR A 89 -6.46 -41.59 9.12
C THR A 89 -7.26 -42.68 9.83
N ALA A 90 -6.85 -43.07 11.05
CA ALA A 90 -7.44 -44.19 11.78
C ALA A 90 -8.76 -43.84 12.49
N ALA A 91 -8.96 -42.58 12.85
CA ALA A 91 -10.07 -42.17 13.71
C ALA A 91 -11.39 -41.85 12.98
N GLN A 92 -11.49 -42.05 11.65
CA GLN A 92 -12.61 -41.52 10.85
C GLN A 92 -12.97 -40.11 11.34
N MET A 93 -11.99 -39.19 11.40
CA MET A 93 -12.18 -37.83 11.91
C MET A 93 -13.04 -37.03 10.93
N ASN A 94 -14.30 -37.45 10.79
CA ASN A 94 -15.31 -36.75 10.06
C ASN A 94 -15.56 -35.44 10.81
N VAL A 95 -15.14 -34.37 10.13
CA VAL A 95 -15.64 -32.99 10.18
C VAL A 95 -15.00 -32.00 11.17
N PHE A 96 -14.31 -32.42 12.24
CA PHE A 96 -13.99 -31.45 13.33
C PHE A 96 -12.53 -31.35 13.83
N GLY A 97 -11.53 -31.79 13.07
CA GLY A 97 -10.16 -31.40 13.38
C GLY A 97 -9.09 -31.96 12.46
N ILE A 98 -8.02 -31.19 12.24
CA ILE A 98 -6.90 -31.53 11.36
C ILE A 98 -5.61 -31.40 12.16
N ALA A 99 -4.83 -32.49 12.24
CA ALA A 99 -3.46 -32.45 12.73
C ALA A 99 -2.49 -32.22 11.56
N SER A 100 -1.62 -31.21 11.65
CA SER A 100 -0.64 -30.85 10.61
C SER A 100 0.78 -30.81 11.18
N PRO A 101 1.73 -31.60 10.64
CA PRO A 101 3.11 -31.58 11.11
C PRO A 101 3.75 -30.23 10.82
N GLN A 102 4.60 -29.76 11.73
CA GLN A 102 5.34 -28.51 11.60
C GLN A 102 6.83 -28.80 11.36
N SER A 103 7.54 -27.86 10.71
CA SER A 103 8.97 -28.04 10.38
C SER A 103 9.88 -28.16 11.60
N ASN A 104 9.42 -27.72 12.78
CA ASN A 104 10.15 -27.79 14.04
C ASN A 104 9.96 -29.11 14.81
N GLY A 105 9.24 -30.09 14.25
CA GLY A 105 8.96 -31.38 14.88
C GLY A 105 7.65 -31.43 15.69
N ASP A 106 6.99 -30.29 15.91
CA ASP A 106 5.69 -30.22 16.58
C ASP A 106 4.55 -30.61 15.63
N VAL A 107 3.34 -30.75 16.18
CA VAL A 107 2.11 -30.95 15.42
C VAL A 107 1.06 -29.91 15.80
N LEU A 108 0.49 -29.23 14.82
CA LEU A 108 -0.62 -28.31 15.03
C LEU A 108 -1.95 -29.08 14.93
N LEU A 109 -2.75 -29.07 15.99
CA LEU A 109 -4.08 -29.66 16.06
C LEU A 109 -5.14 -28.54 16.01
N ASN A 110 -5.92 -28.51 14.93
CA ASN A 110 -7.11 -27.66 14.82
C ASN A 110 -8.34 -28.44 15.31
N ILE A 111 -9.15 -27.87 16.20
CA ILE A 111 -10.46 -28.39 16.60
C ILE A 111 -11.52 -27.39 16.17
N THR A 112 -12.40 -27.81 15.25
CA THR A 112 -13.47 -26.97 14.71
C THR A 112 -14.83 -27.42 15.24
N HIS A 113 -15.79 -26.52 15.29
CA HIS A 113 -17.19 -26.84 15.61
C HIS A 113 -18.07 -25.93 14.74
N PRO A 114 -19.21 -26.39 14.18
CA PRO A 114 -19.95 -25.65 13.14
C PRO A 114 -20.43 -24.26 13.56
N ASN A 115 -20.52 -24.02 14.87
CA ASN A 115 -21.14 -22.82 15.44
C ASN A 115 -20.32 -22.24 16.61
N ALA A 116 -19.02 -22.52 16.67
CA ALA A 116 -18.10 -21.90 17.63
C ALA A 116 -16.73 -21.64 16.96
N PRO A 117 -15.97 -20.60 17.36
CA PRO A 117 -14.66 -20.31 16.78
C PRO A 117 -13.73 -21.51 16.87
N SER A 118 -12.94 -21.75 15.82
CA SER A 118 -11.97 -22.85 15.83
C SER A 118 -10.89 -22.61 16.90
N ARG A 119 -10.46 -23.68 17.56
CA ARG A 119 -9.38 -23.63 18.57
C ARG A 119 -8.15 -24.36 18.03
N PHE A 120 -6.98 -23.78 18.25
CA PHE A 120 -5.70 -24.28 17.72
C PHE A 120 -4.79 -24.69 18.86
N PHE A 121 -4.20 -25.88 18.76
CA PHE A 121 -3.34 -26.43 19.80
C PHE A 121 -2.01 -26.90 19.20
N THR A 122 -0.92 -26.67 19.91
CA THR A 122 0.40 -27.22 19.57
C THR A 122 0.64 -28.48 20.39
N LEU A 123 0.99 -29.57 19.73
CA LEU A 123 1.37 -30.85 20.33
C LEU A 123 2.88 -30.97 20.24
N LYS A 124 3.53 -30.93 21.41
CA LYS A 124 4.98 -31.05 21.54
C LYS A 124 5.33 -32.33 22.26
N GLN A 125 6.07 -33.22 21.60
CA GLN A 125 6.57 -34.44 22.22
C GLN A 125 7.74 -34.12 23.13
N ASN A 126 7.70 -34.66 24.35
CA ASN A 126 8.84 -34.72 25.24
C ASN A 126 9.34 -36.18 25.27
N GLU A 127 10.43 -36.43 24.55
CA GLU A 127 11.01 -37.77 24.41
C GLU A 127 11.57 -38.32 25.71
N HIS A 128 12.01 -37.45 26.63
CA HIS A 128 12.59 -37.81 27.93
C HIS A 128 11.50 -38.37 28.85
N ASP A 129 10.37 -37.66 28.95
CA ASP A 129 9.30 -38.01 29.87
C ASP A 129 8.23 -38.94 29.26
N LYS A 130 8.37 -39.27 27.96
CA LYS A 130 7.37 -40.03 27.18
C LYS A 130 5.98 -39.40 27.31
N THR A 131 5.91 -38.09 27.12
CA THR A 131 4.66 -37.33 27.15
C THR A 131 4.52 -36.42 25.95
N ILE A 132 3.29 -35.99 25.66
CA ILE A 132 2.97 -34.94 24.70
C ILE A 132 2.29 -33.82 25.45
N THR A 133 2.82 -32.62 25.31
CA THR A 133 2.20 -31.40 25.84
C THR A 133 1.32 -30.79 24.76
N ILE A 134 0.05 -30.59 25.07
CA ILE A 134 -0.94 -29.93 24.23
C ILE A 134 -1.15 -28.54 24.80
N SER A 135 -0.83 -27.48 24.04
CA SER A 135 -0.99 -26.10 24.50
C SER A 135 -1.81 -25.28 23.51
N GLU A 136 -2.73 -24.46 24.00
CA GLU A 136 -3.55 -23.60 23.14
C GLU A 136 -2.74 -22.42 22.58
N LEU A 137 -2.85 -22.20 21.27
CA LEU A 137 -2.18 -21.08 20.60
C LEU A 137 -2.83 -19.76 21.06
N GLY A 138 -2.04 -18.86 21.62
CA GLY A 138 -2.53 -17.57 22.14
C GLY A 138 -3.11 -17.62 23.56
N ASN A 139 -3.19 -18.80 24.18
CA ASN A 139 -3.57 -18.96 25.58
C ASN A 139 -2.63 -19.96 26.29
N PRO A 140 -1.40 -19.55 26.64
CA PRO A 140 -0.38 -20.46 27.18
C PRO A 140 -0.75 -21.03 28.57
N VAL A 141 -1.76 -20.48 29.24
CA VAL A 141 -2.29 -20.99 30.51
C VAL A 141 -3.05 -22.30 30.30
N TYR A 142 -3.62 -22.52 29.11
CA TYR A 142 -4.30 -23.77 28.77
C TYR A 142 -3.29 -24.78 28.21
N SER A 143 -2.82 -25.67 29.07
CA SER A 143 -1.88 -26.74 28.72
C SER A 143 -2.27 -28.06 29.36
N LYS A 144 -2.19 -29.16 28.61
CA LYS A 144 -2.49 -30.51 29.07
C LYS A 144 -1.40 -31.48 28.61
N THR A 145 -0.89 -32.28 29.54
CA THR A 145 0.10 -33.31 29.22
C THR A 145 -0.59 -34.66 29.13
N ILE A 146 -0.34 -35.39 28.05
CA ILE A 146 -0.84 -36.75 27.84
C ILE A 146 0.33 -37.74 27.66
N PRO A 147 0.16 -39.03 27.95
CA PRO A 147 1.19 -40.04 27.70
C PRO A 147 1.50 -40.19 26.20
N ASP A 148 2.77 -40.38 25.86
CA ASP A 148 3.24 -40.73 24.52
C ASP A 148 3.50 -42.25 24.40
N ASP A 149 2.46 -43.03 24.61
CA ASP A 149 2.50 -44.49 24.54
C ASP A 149 1.41 -45.03 23.61
N THR A 150 1.00 -46.28 23.78
CA THR A 150 -0.08 -46.91 23.00
C THR A 150 -1.47 -46.30 23.27
N THR A 151 -1.62 -45.51 24.33
CA THR A 151 -2.86 -44.82 24.71
C THR A 151 -2.96 -43.39 24.17
N THR A 152 -1.88 -42.85 23.59
CA THR A 152 -1.80 -41.48 23.03
C THR A 152 -3.03 -41.11 22.19
N LEU A 153 -3.46 -42.00 21.29
CA LEU A 153 -4.62 -41.77 20.43
C LEU A 153 -5.91 -41.58 21.24
N ALA A 154 -6.16 -42.44 22.23
CA ALA A 154 -7.33 -42.34 23.08
C ALA A 154 -7.29 -41.04 23.90
N ALA A 155 -6.11 -40.62 24.37
CA ALA A 155 -5.93 -39.38 25.11
C ALA A 155 -6.17 -38.13 24.24
N VAL A 156 -5.67 -38.09 23.00
CA VAL A 156 -5.94 -37.00 22.05
C VAL A 156 -7.42 -36.93 21.68
N MET A 157 -8.09 -38.08 21.50
CA MET A 157 -9.52 -38.12 21.20
C MET A 157 -10.38 -37.69 22.40
N ALA A 158 -10.00 -38.09 23.62
CA ALA A 158 -10.66 -37.61 24.84
C ALA A 158 -10.50 -36.10 25.00
N PHE A 159 -9.30 -35.57 24.78
CA PHE A 159 -9.05 -34.13 24.78
C PHE A 159 -9.90 -33.39 23.74
N LYS A 160 -10.01 -33.92 22.52
CA LYS A 160 -10.87 -33.32 21.50
C LYS A 160 -12.34 -33.25 21.95
N SER A 161 -12.87 -34.33 22.51
CA SER A 161 -14.25 -34.39 23.00
C SER A 161 -14.51 -33.37 24.11
N GLU A 162 -13.56 -33.22 25.05
CA GLU A 162 -13.59 -32.21 26.11
C GLU A 162 -13.67 -30.79 25.54
N ILE A 163 -12.81 -30.45 24.57
CA ILE A 163 -12.83 -29.14 23.91
C ILE A 163 -14.16 -28.89 23.18
N VAL A 164 -14.70 -29.89 22.48
CA VAL A 164 -16.00 -29.78 21.80
C VAL A 164 -17.15 -29.56 22.80
N GLU A 165 -17.10 -30.22 23.96
CA GLU A 165 -18.08 -30.02 25.03
C GLU A 165 -17.99 -28.61 25.63
N GLU A 166 -16.77 -28.11 25.88
CA GLU A 166 -16.54 -26.72 26.31
C GLU A 166 -17.10 -25.71 25.31
N MET A 167 -16.82 -25.91 24.02
CA MET A 167 -17.32 -25.05 22.94
C MET A 167 -18.84 -25.08 22.85
N THR A 168 -19.46 -26.22 23.15
CA THR A 168 -20.92 -26.39 23.20
C THR A 168 -21.53 -25.67 24.41
N LYS A 169 -20.94 -25.79 25.60
CA LYS A 169 -21.37 -25.07 26.81
C LYS A 169 -21.23 -23.56 26.65
N ALA A 170 -20.13 -23.09 26.06
CA ALA A 170 -19.91 -21.68 25.77
C ALA A 170 -20.99 -21.13 24.81
N LYS A 171 -21.38 -21.93 23.80
CA LYS A 171 -22.49 -21.61 22.91
C LYS A 171 -23.82 -21.52 23.67
N GLU A 172 -24.17 -22.52 24.48
CA GLU A 172 -25.41 -22.52 25.25
C GLU A 172 -25.50 -21.30 26.19
N ALA A 173 -24.40 -20.94 26.84
CA ALA A 173 -24.31 -19.74 27.65
C ALA A 173 -24.49 -18.45 26.83
N LEU A 174 -23.89 -18.37 25.64
CA LEU A 174 -24.05 -17.22 24.74
C LEU A 174 -25.48 -17.09 24.20
N VAL A 175 -26.10 -18.21 23.79
CA VAL A 175 -27.48 -18.25 23.32
C VAL A 175 -28.43 -17.83 24.44
N LYS A 176 -28.23 -18.37 25.65
CA LYS A 176 -29.01 -17.97 26.83
C LYS A 176 -28.86 -16.48 27.14
N LYS A 177 -27.63 -15.96 27.21
CA LYS A 177 -27.35 -14.53 27.44
C LYS A 177 -28.00 -13.65 26.37
N THR A 178 -27.98 -14.09 25.11
CA THR A 178 -28.60 -13.37 24.00
C THR A 178 -30.13 -13.40 24.11
N SER A 179 -30.71 -14.55 24.47
CA SER A 179 -32.15 -14.69 24.73
C SER A 179 -32.61 -13.78 25.87
N ASP A 180 -31.90 -13.80 27.00
CA ASP A 180 -32.19 -12.99 28.18
C ASP A 180 -32.12 -11.49 27.85
N ASN A 181 -31.14 -11.07 27.04
CA ASN A 181 -31.02 -9.69 26.57
C ASN A 181 -32.15 -9.30 25.62
N VAL A 182 -32.56 -10.19 24.72
CA VAL A 182 -33.67 -9.95 23.79
C VAL A 182 -35.00 -9.86 24.53
N GLU A 183 -35.26 -10.72 25.51
CA GLU A 183 -36.45 -10.64 26.36
C GLU A 183 -36.48 -9.35 27.18
N THR A 184 -35.34 -8.94 27.74
CA THR A 184 -35.22 -7.66 28.47
C THR A 184 -35.51 -6.47 27.57
N LEU A 185 -34.96 -6.44 26.35
CA LEU A 185 -35.19 -5.39 25.37
C LEU A 185 -36.64 -5.37 24.85
N ALA A 186 -37.23 -6.55 24.60
CA ALA A 186 -38.62 -6.67 24.18
C ALA A 186 -39.59 -6.21 25.28
N GLY A 187 -39.30 -6.54 26.54
CA GLY A 187 -40.08 -6.08 27.70
C GLY A 187 -40.02 -4.57 27.89
N ALA A 188 -38.83 -3.97 27.75
CA ALA A 188 -38.65 -2.51 27.78
C ALA A 188 -39.44 -1.82 26.65
N ALA A 189 -39.32 -2.34 25.41
CA ALA A 189 -40.03 -1.79 24.26
C ALA A 189 -41.56 -1.90 24.38
N LEU A 190 -42.08 -3.01 24.91
CA LEU A 190 -43.52 -3.18 25.15
C LEU A 190 -44.03 -2.17 26.19
N LYS A 191 -43.26 -1.91 27.24
CA LYS A 191 -43.61 -0.93 28.28
C LYS A 191 -43.67 0.49 27.71
N ASP A 192 -42.71 0.87 26.88
CA ASP A 192 -42.67 2.18 26.20
C ASP A 192 -43.84 2.35 25.21
N ILE A 193 -44.24 1.26 24.53
CA ILE A 193 -45.41 1.25 23.64
C ILE A 193 -46.70 1.42 24.45
N GLU A 194 -46.86 0.73 25.58
CA GLU A 194 -48.03 0.86 26.46
C GLU A 194 -48.15 2.27 27.05
N GLU A 195 -47.03 2.86 27.47
CA GLU A 195 -46.98 4.23 28.00
C GLU A 195 -47.30 5.27 26.92
N SER A 196 -46.80 5.06 25.70
CA SER A 196 -47.15 5.87 24.52
C SER A 196 -48.64 5.75 24.15
N GLN A 197 -49.23 4.55 24.22
CA GLN A 197 -50.66 4.33 23.98
C GLN A 197 -51.55 4.98 25.05
N ARG A 198 -51.16 4.95 26.33
CA ARG A 198 -51.87 5.68 27.40
C ARG A 198 -51.83 7.19 27.17
N THR A 199 -50.68 7.70 26.75
CA THR A 199 -50.49 9.13 26.49
C THR A 199 -51.32 9.60 25.28
N LEU A 200 -51.42 8.76 24.25
CA LEU A 200 -52.22 9.04 23.06
C LEU A 200 -53.73 8.90 23.29
N SER A 201 -54.18 7.97 24.13
CA SER A 201 -55.61 7.81 24.46
C SER A 201 -56.15 8.92 25.38
N ALA A 202 -55.30 9.61 26.13
CA ALA A 202 -55.67 10.76 26.96
C ALA A 202 -55.90 12.07 26.16
N LYS A 203 -55.46 12.17 24.91
CA LYS A 203 -55.68 13.35 24.04
C LYS A 203 -56.71 13.03 22.97
N LYS A 204 -57.90 13.67 23.03
CA LYS A 204 -58.92 13.62 21.98
C LYS A 204 -58.38 14.26 20.68
N PHE A 205 -57.70 13.48 19.85
CA PHE A 205 -57.36 13.84 18.47
C PHE A 205 -58.17 13.01 17.48
N SER A 206 -58.81 13.68 16.52
CA SER A 206 -59.72 13.11 15.52
C SER A 206 -59.00 12.43 14.34
N LEU A 207 -57.95 11.65 14.60
CA LEU A 207 -57.18 10.93 13.57
C LEU A 207 -57.11 9.42 13.84
N GLY A 208 -58.26 8.81 14.12
CA GLY A 208 -58.38 7.48 14.74
C GLY A 208 -58.15 6.25 13.85
N GLY A 209 -57.87 6.37 12.55
CA GLY A 209 -57.80 5.19 11.66
C GLY A 209 -56.39 4.63 11.39
N ARG A 210 -55.42 5.50 11.09
CA ARG A 210 -54.10 5.09 10.54
C ARG A 210 -53.06 4.81 11.61
N ILE A 211 -53.12 5.52 12.74
CA ILE A 211 -52.18 5.35 13.86
C ILE A 211 -52.45 4.03 14.59
N ALA A 212 -53.72 3.65 14.77
CA ALA A 212 -54.10 2.37 15.39
C ALA A 212 -53.61 1.16 14.56
N HIS A 213 -53.61 1.26 13.23
CA HIS A 213 -53.09 0.20 12.35
C HIS A 213 -51.57 0.04 12.42
N LEU A 214 -50.82 1.14 12.53
CA LEU A 214 -49.36 1.12 12.67
C LEU A 214 -48.95 0.43 13.99
N PHE A 215 -49.57 0.80 15.11
CA PHE A 215 -49.27 0.18 16.40
C PHE A 215 -49.71 -1.29 16.48
N LYS A 216 -50.78 -1.67 15.80
CA LYS A 216 -51.20 -3.08 15.70
C LYS A 216 -50.21 -3.92 14.90
N SER A 217 -49.65 -3.38 13.81
CA SER A 217 -48.59 -4.04 13.03
C SER A 217 -47.28 -4.17 13.82
N ILE A 218 -46.88 -3.14 14.57
CA ILE A 218 -45.70 -3.18 15.44
C ILE A 218 -45.88 -4.24 16.54
N GLY A 219 -47.04 -4.27 17.20
CA GLY A 219 -47.35 -5.30 18.20
C GLY A 219 -47.33 -6.72 17.64
N SER A 220 -47.83 -6.93 16.42
CA SER A 220 -47.80 -8.24 15.76
C SER A 220 -46.38 -8.69 15.37
N PHE A 221 -45.49 -7.75 15.04
CA PHE A 221 -44.08 -8.04 14.77
C PHE A 221 -43.36 -8.49 16.05
N PHE A 222 -43.49 -7.74 17.15
CA PHE A 222 -42.85 -8.11 18.42
C PHE A 222 -43.38 -9.43 19.01
N ALA A 223 -44.68 -9.72 18.85
CA ALA A 223 -45.26 -11.00 19.25
C ALA A 223 -44.77 -12.21 18.43
N SER A 224 -44.11 -11.99 17.28
CA SER A 224 -43.58 -13.04 16.41
C SER A 224 -42.13 -13.46 16.75
N ILE A 225 -41.39 -12.60 17.45
CA ILE A 225 -39.96 -12.82 17.77
C ILE A 225 -39.76 -14.06 18.68
N PRO A 226 -40.55 -14.30 19.74
CA PRO A 226 -40.40 -15.51 20.56
C PRO A 226 -40.65 -16.82 19.76
N LYS A 227 -41.57 -16.79 18.79
CA LYS A 227 -41.89 -17.95 17.92
C LYS A 227 -40.80 -18.25 16.90
N PHE A 228 -40.02 -17.24 16.50
CA PHE A 228 -38.88 -17.41 15.62
C PHE A 228 -37.73 -18.11 16.35
N PHE A 229 -37.42 -17.68 17.58
CA PHE A 229 -36.38 -18.31 18.39
C PHE A 229 -36.74 -19.72 18.85
N SER A 230 -38.02 -20.02 19.14
CA SER A 230 -38.45 -21.38 19.49
C SER A 230 -38.29 -22.40 18.33
N ARG A 231 -38.25 -21.94 17.07
CA ARG A 231 -38.01 -22.78 15.88
C ARG A 231 -36.53 -23.10 15.66
N ILE A 232 -35.62 -22.26 16.17
CA ILE A 232 -34.17 -22.47 16.09
C ILE A 232 -33.70 -23.51 17.12
N SER A 233 -34.51 -23.76 18.17
CA SER A 233 -34.19 -24.68 19.26
C SER A 233 -34.71 -26.12 19.10
N SER A 234 -35.36 -26.50 17.99
CA SER A 234 -35.84 -27.89 17.81
C SER A 234 -34.87 -28.73 16.96
N PRO A 235 -34.44 -29.93 17.42
CA PRO A 235 -33.58 -30.81 16.62
C PRO A 235 -34.40 -31.56 15.56
N ALA A 236 -33.88 -31.64 14.34
CA ALA A 236 -34.48 -32.38 13.23
C ALA A 236 -34.30 -33.89 13.43
N THR A 237 -35.40 -34.65 13.41
CA THR A 237 -35.40 -36.11 13.36
C THR A 237 -35.37 -36.59 11.90
N GLU A 238 -34.33 -37.31 11.51
CA GLU A 238 -34.30 -38.11 10.28
C GLU A 238 -34.51 -39.59 10.60
N THR A 239 -35.54 -40.17 9.97
CA THR A 239 -35.77 -41.61 9.85
C THR A 239 -34.99 -42.18 8.65
N THR A 240 -34.17 -43.21 8.87
CA THR A 240 -34.03 -44.37 7.96
C THR A 240 -33.26 -45.53 8.63
N GLN A 241 -33.73 -46.75 8.35
CA GLN A 241 -33.32 -48.04 8.94
C GLN A 241 -32.02 -48.64 8.35
N PRO A 242 -31.41 -49.67 8.99
CA PRO A 242 -30.00 -50.02 8.83
C PRO A 242 -29.73 -51.21 7.89
N ILE A 243 -28.51 -51.29 7.34
CA ILE A 243 -27.93 -52.50 6.76
C ILE A 243 -26.64 -52.88 7.52
N VAL A 244 -26.49 -54.19 7.69
CA VAL A 244 -25.68 -54.97 8.63
C VAL A 244 -24.17 -54.97 8.32
N LYS A 245 -23.35 -54.98 9.39
CA LYS A 245 -21.89 -55.18 9.38
C LYS A 245 -21.50 -56.62 9.05
N SER A 246 -20.35 -56.80 8.40
CA SER A 246 -19.55 -58.02 8.55
C SER A 246 -18.06 -57.70 8.82
N ARG A 247 -17.49 -58.57 9.65
CA ARG A 247 -16.15 -58.58 10.29
C ARG A 247 -15.03 -58.82 9.27
N VAL A 248 -13.77 -58.51 9.64
CA VAL A 248 -12.66 -59.48 9.81
C VAL A 248 -11.50 -58.81 10.55
N LYS A 249 -10.69 -59.65 11.20
CA LYS A 249 -9.81 -59.51 12.37
C LYS A 249 -8.37 -59.88 11.92
N LEU A 250 -7.36 -59.44 12.70
CA LEU A 250 -6.06 -60.12 12.95
C LEU A 250 -5.04 -60.15 11.78
N LEU A 251 -3.70 -60.10 11.90
CA LEU A 251 -2.64 -60.44 12.88
C LEU A 251 -1.38 -59.61 12.52
N ALA A 252 -0.62 -59.02 13.47
CA ALA A 252 0.51 -59.56 14.25
C ALA A 252 1.86 -59.75 13.52
N GLY A 253 2.95 -59.30 14.18
CA GLY A 253 4.36 -59.67 13.90
C GLY A 253 5.33 -58.52 14.20
N LYS A 254 5.79 -58.31 15.45
CA LYS A 254 6.96 -58.90 16.15
C LYS A 254 8.36 -58.50 15.63
N THR A 255 9.09 -57.77 16.49
CA THR A 255 10.52 -57.91 16.90
C THR A 255 11.62 -57.64 15.85
N LYS A 256 12.84 -57.15 16.14
CA LYS A 256 13.68 -57.07 17.36
C LYS A 256 14.93 -56.21 17.04
N ALA A 257 15.55 -55.61 18.08
CA ALA A 257 17.00 -55.45 18.40
C ALA A 257 17.99 -54.95 17.31
N GLU A 258 19.10 -54.26 17.52
CA GLU A 258 20.12 -53.97 18.55
C GLU A 258 20.80 -52.66 18.04
N GLY A 259 21.55 -51.80 18.74
CA GLY A 259 22.43 -51.91 19.89
C GLY A 259 23.67 -51.00 19.61
N GLN A 260 24.24 -50.45 20.68
CA GLN A 260 25.58 -49.85 20.80
C GLN A 260 25.78 -48.33 20.59
N ALA A 261 25.98 -47.66 21.73
CA ALA A 261 26.83 -46.49 21.97
C ALA A 261 28.30 -46.97 22.25
N PRO A 262 29.31 -46.19 22.70
CA PRO A 262 29.28 -44.80 23.19
C PRO A 262 30.56 -43.94 22.94
N THR A 263 30.61 -42.78 23.63
CA THR A 263 31.78 -41.96 24.08
C THR A 263 32.39 -40.95 23.08
N LYS A 264 32.79 -39.72 23.43
CA LYS A 264 33.22 -39.11 24.71
C LYS A 264 33.24 -37.57 24.57
N THR A 265 32.82 -36.84 25.62
CA THR A 265 33.20 -35.44 25.94
C THR A 265 34.54 -35.45 26.73
N PRO A 266 35.26 -34.33 27.04
CA PRO A 266 34.73 -33.23 27.88
C PRO A 266 35.36 -31.80 27.75
N THR A 267 34.63 -30.79 28.28
CA THR A 267 35.05 -29.58 29.08
C THR A 267 36.13 -28.59 28.57
N ALA A 268 36.18 -27.28 28.86
CA ALA A 268 35.45 -26.37 29.78
C ALA A 268 35.80 -24.86 29.49
N GLN A 269 34.91 -23.97 29.95
CA GLN A 269 35.07 -22.65 30.64
C GLN A 269 35.97 -21.48 30.16
N GLY A 270 35.44 -20.25 30.34
CA GLY A 270 36.19 -18.99 30.59
C GLY A 270 35.91 -17.84 29.60
N VAL A 271 34.95 -16.92 29.81
CA VAL A 271 34.98 -15.62 30.54
C VAL A 271 35.45 -14.40 29.71
N ASP A 272 34.59 -13.36 29.73
CA ASP A 272 34.77 -11.90 29.51
C ASP A 272 35.16 -11.33 28.14
N LEU A 273 34.34 -10.43 27.57
CA LEU A 273 34.77 -9.36 26.64
C LEU A 273 33.74 -8.21 26.54
N THR A 274 34.14 -7.02 27.01
CA THR A 274 33.73 -5.70 26.48
C THR A 274 34.10 -5.55 25.00
N PRO A 275 33.25 -4.96 24.12
CA PRO A 275 33.64 -4.72 22.74
C PRO A 275 34.22 -3.30 22.54
N GLN A 276 35.54 -3.23 22.38
CA GLN A 276 36.18 -2.21 21.53
C GLN A 276 36.05 -2.67 20.08
N LEU A 277 35.35 -1.91 19.25
CA LEU A 277 35.25 -2.14 17.80
C LEU A 277 36.55 -1.69 17.11
N SER A 278 37.43 -2.64 16.83
CA SER A 278 38.54 -2.49 15.88
C SER A 278 38.03 -2.75 14.46
N ILE A 279 38.07 -1.72 13.61
CA ILE A 279 37.79 -1.82 12.18
C ILE A 279 38.99 -2.45 11.49
N ASN A 280 38.89 -3.74 11.13
CA ASN A 280 39.81 -4.37 10.19
C ASN A 280 39.23 -4.27 8.77
N GLN A 281 39.85 -3.44 7.94
CA GLN A 281 39.62 -3.40 6.49
C GLN A 281 40.10 -4.73 5.88
N ALA A 282 39.16 -5.52 5.36
CA ALA A 282 39.45 -6.63 4.46
C ALA A 282 39.11 -6.19 3.02
N THR A 283 40.10 -5.68 2.31
CA THR A 283 40.07 -5.51 0.85
C THR A 283 40.21 -6.88 0.19
N THR A 284 39.08 -7.48 -0.18
CA THR A 284 39.03 -8.52 -1.22
C THR A 284 38.15 -8.02 -2.34
N VAL A 285 38.80 -7.53 -3.41
CA VAL A 285 38.16 -7.19 -4.68
C VAL A 285 37.76 -8.51 -5.34
N SER A 286 36.51 -8.92 -5.11
CA SER A 286 35.84 -9.97 -5.89
C SER A 286 35.52 -9.40 -7.27
N THR A 287 36.33 -9.77 -8.25
CA THR A 287 36.02 -9.56 -9.67
C THR A 287 35.00 -10.62 -10.12
N GLY A 288 33.78 -10.18 -10.44
CA GLY A 288 32.99 -10.79 -11.53
C GLY A 288 32.00 -11.92 -11.19
N SER A 289 31.33 -11.91 -10.05
CA SER A 289 30.03 -12.61 -9.93
C SER A 289 28.90 -11.66 -10.31
N ASP A 290 28.00 -12.08 -11.22
CA ASP A 290 26.84 -11.34 -11.71
C ASP A 290 26.06 -10.69 -10.55
N PHE A 291 26.26 -9.39 -10.37
CA PHE A 291 25.56 -8.62 -9.35
C PHE A 291 24.19 -8.23 -9.89
N THR A 292 23.19 -9.08 -9.62
CA THR A 292 21.78 -8.77 -9.91
C THR A 292 21.20 -8.00 -8.72
N ILE A 293 20.99 -6.69 -8.88
CA ILE A 293 20.55 -5.80 -7.79
C ILE A 293 19.09 -6.03 -7.40
N SER A 294 18.27 -6.44 -8.36
CA SER A 294 16.84 -6.38 -8.13
C SER A 294 16.38 -7.46 -7.16
N PRO A 295 15.75 -7.08 -6.03
CA PRO A 295 15.14 -8.03 -5.12
C PRO A 295 13.79 -8.53 -5.65
N PHE A 296 13.25 -7.95 -6.74
CA PHE A 296 11.89 -8.18 -7.19
C PHE A 296 11.75 -9.50 -7.95
N LYS A 297 10.68 -10.24 -7.63
CA LYS A 297 10.38 -11.52 -8.27
C LYS A 297 9.87 -11.28 -9.68
N GLU A 298 10.50 -11.90 -10.67
CA GLU A 298 10.04 -11.94 -12.06
C GLU A 298 8.62 -12.54 -12.13
N ARG A 299 7.80 -12.03 -13.05
CA ARG A 299 6.52 -12.66 -13.36
C ARG A 299 6.79 -13.93 -14.15
N SER A 300 6.58 -15.10 -13.54
CA SER A 300 6.66 -16.37 -14.24
C SER A 300 5.64 -16.40 -15.39
N ALA A 301 6.13 -16.64 -16.62
CA ALA A 301 5.39 -16.78 -17.90
C ALA A 301 5.37 -15.57 -18.87
N LEU A 302 6.48 -14.84 -19.02
CA LEU A 302 6.70 -14.01 -20.22
C LEU A 302 7.66 -14.72 -21.16
N THR A 303 7.24 -14.96 -22.39
CA THR A 303 8.09 -15.37 -23.50
C THR A 303 8.85 -14.15 -24.04
N ALA A 304 9.98 -14.36 -24.72
CA ALA A 304 10.79 -13.28 -25.29
C ALA A 304 10.06 -12.43 -26.37
N GLN A 305 8.81 -12.78 -26.73
CA GLN A 305 7.95 -12.06 -27.67
C GLN A 305 6.86 -11.23 -27.00
N ASP A 306 6.69 -11.31 -25.68
CA ASP A 306 5.64 -10.56 -24.99
C ASP A 306 6.06 -9.09 -24.84
N GLN A 307 5.19 -8.18 -25.28
CA GLN A 307 5.39 -6.74 -25.13
C GLN A 307 5.31 -6.39 -23.63
N VAL A 308 6.46 -6.32 -22.96
CA VAL A 308 6.60 -6.02 -21.53
C VAL A 308 6.06 -4.63 -21.20
N ILE A 309 6.27 -3.69 -22.12
CA ILE A 309 5.91 -2.29 -21.98
C ILE A 309 4.50 -2.09 -22.51
N THR A 310 3.55 -1.87 -21.61
CA THR A 310 2.16 -1.59 -21.98
C THR A 310 2.07 -0.23 -22.69
N PRO A 311 1.60 -0.12 -23.94
CA PRO A 311 1.42 1.18 -24.57
C PRO A 311 0.59 2.10 -23.68
N TYR A 312 0.97 3.37 -23.63
CA TYR A 312 0.16 4.35 -22.94
C TYR A 312 -1.10 4.63 -23.79
N ASP A 313 -2.19 3.92 -23.49
CA ASP A 313 -3.46 3.96 -24.23
C ASP A 313 -4.52 4.85 -23.56
N ALA A 314 -4.11 5.70 -22.60
CA ALA A 314 -5.05 6.66 -22.02
C ALA A 314 -5.25 7.81 -23.01
N GLU A 315 -6.49 8.30 -23.15
CA GLU A 315 -6.80 9.53 -23.89
C GLU A 315 -5.73 10.57 -23.57
N LYS A 316 -4.96 10.98 -24.58
CA LYS A 316 -3.96 12.03 -24.39
C LYS A 316 -4.71 13.21 -23.79
N PHE A 317 -4.27 13.67 -22.61
CA PHE A 317 -4.84 14.87 -22.00
C PHE A 317 -4.63 16.02 -22.97
N HIS A 318 -5.69 16.37 -23.68
CA HIS A 318 -5.69 17.45 -24.63
C HIS A 318 -6.46 18.61 -24.00
N TYR A 319 -5.79 19.75 -23.93
CA TYR A 319 -6.43 21.02 -23.68
C TYR A 319 -6.11 21.89 -24.90
N ASP A 320 -7.16 22.41 -25.54
CA ASP A 320 -6.98 23.36 -26.62
C ASP A 320 -6.53 24.69 -26.02
N TRP A 321 -5.21 24.86 -25.94
CA TRP A 321 -4.59 26.10 -25.49
C TRP A 321 -4.88 27.28 -26.42
N GLN A 322 -5.58 27.06 -27.56
CA GLN A 322 -5.86 28.05 -28.59
C GLN A 322 -4.59 28.83 -28.97
N ILE A 323 -3.46 28.11 -29.05
CA ILE A 323 -2.20 28.66 -29.54
C ILE A 323 -2.38 28.75 -31.06
N LYS A 324 -2.97 29.86 -31.50
CA LYS A 324 -3.09 30.14 -32.93
C LYS A 324 -1.71 30.53 -33.45
N ASN A 325 -1.04 29.55 -34.04
CA ASN A 325 0.14 29.79 -34.85
C ASN A 325 -0.32 30.58 -36.09
N SER A 326 -0.25 31.91 -36.04
CA SER A 326 -0.01 32.64 -37.28
C SER A 326 1.50 32.55 -37.47
N PRO A 327 2.01 31.59 -38.26
CA PRO A 327 3.45 31.44 -38.40
C PRO A 327 3.99 32.80 -38.88
N LEU A 328 4.94 33.35 -38.13
CA LEU A 328 5.76 34.43 -38.68
C LEU A 328 6.33 33.94 -40.02
N PRO A 329 6.60 34.81 -41.00
CA PRO A 329 7.32 34.41 -42.19
C PRO A 329 8.57 33.61 -41.81
N GLU A 330 8.88 32.54 -42.53
CA GLU A 330 9.94 31.58 -42.18
C GLU A 330 11.28 32.27 -41.89
N ASP A 331 11.61 33.31 -42.66
CA ASP A 331 12.81 34.14 -42.45
C ASP A 331 12.81 34.90 -41.12
N ALA A 332 11.64 35.38 -40.68
CA ALA A 332 11.49 36.05 -39.38
C ALA A 332 11.59 35.05 -38.23
N GLN A 333 11.08 33.82 -38.39
CA GLN A 333 11.27 32.74 -37.42
C GLN A 333 12.74 32.36 -37.28
N LYS A 334 13.42 32.04 -38.40
CA LYS A 334 14.84 31.70 -38.42
C LYS A 334 15.71 32.79 -37.80
N LYS A 335 15.40 34.06 -38.07
CA LYS A 335 16.11 35.20 -37.47
C LYS A 335 15.87 35.34 -35.96
N GLN A 336 14.68 34.99 -35.46
CA GLN A 336 14.39 34.96 -34.03
C GLN A 336 15.11 33.79 -33.34
N ILE A 337 14.99 32.58 -33.90
CA ILE A 337 15.63 31.35 -33.38
C ILE A 337 17.15 31.52 -33.33
N GLY A 338 17.78 32.00 -34.41
CA GLY A 338 19.23 32.21 -34.46
C GLY A 338 19.77 33.26 -33.48
N LYS A 339 18.91 34.10 -32.90
CA LYS A 339 19.27 35.10 -31.88
C LYS A 339 18.86 34.71 -30.47
N ALA A 340 18.03 33.68 -30.34
CA ALA A 340 17.47 33.26 -29.07
C ALA A 340 18.56 32.78 -28.12
N THR A 341 18.41 33.10 -26.84
CA THR A 341 19.18 32.40 -25.80
C THR A 341 18.74 30.94 -25.71
N PRO A 342 19.56 30.04 -25.15
CA PRO A 342 19.17 28.65 -24.90
C PRO A 342 17.84 28.54 -24.11
N GLU A 343 17.62 29.41 -23.12
CA GLU A 343 16.38 29.48 -22.34
C GLU A 343 15.19 29.97 -23.17
N GLU A 344 15.40 30.98 -24.03
CA GLU A 344 14.36 31.48 -24.92
C GLU A 344 13.90 30.39 -25.89
N LEU A 345 14.82 29.59 -26.44
CA LEU A 345 14.52 28.48 -27.34
C LEU A 345 13.59 27.45 -26.71
N LEU A 346 13.79 27.09 -25.45
CA LEU A 346 12.90 26.15 -24.74
C LEU A 346 11.46 26.67 -24.67
N GLY A 347 11.27 27.98 -24.60
CA GLY A 347 9.95 28.62 -24.60
C GLY A 347 9.36 28.89 -25.98
N MET A 348 10.13 28.77 -27.08
CA MET A 348 9.69 29.18 -28.42
C MET A 348 8.58 28.28 -28.99
N THR A 349 8.62 26.97 -28.75
CA THR A 349 7.58 26.04 -29.22
C THR A 349 6.20 26.42 -28.67
N SER A 350 6.14 26.82 -27.40
CA SER A 350 4.89 27.26 -26.75
C SER A 350 4.38 28.61 -27.27
N ARG A 351 5.24 29.41 -27.94
CA ARG A 351 4.88 30.65 -28.63
C ARG A 351 4.41 30.40 -30.06
N GLY A 352 4.31 29.13 -30.48
CA GLY A 352 3.90 28.75 -31.82
C GLY A 352 5.00 28.83 -32.86
N LEU A 353 6.27 28.94 -32.43
CA LEU A 353 7.43 28.86 -33.32
C LEU A 353 7.87 27.40 -33.45
N SER A 354 8.18 26.96 -34.66
CA SER A 354 8.73 25.62 -34.87
C SER A 354 10.25 25.66 -34.70
N VAL A 355 10.77 24.99 -33.67
CA VAL A 355 12.22 24.79 -33.45
C VAL A 355 12.55 23.35 -33.81
N SER A 356 13.60 23.12 -34.61
CA SER A 356 14.04 21.79 -35.06
C SER A 356 14.95 21.08 -34.05
N ALA A 357 15.13 19.78 -34.22
CA ALA A 357 15.96 18.95 -33.35
C ALA A 357 17.42 19.42 -33.38
N GLU A 358 17.91 19.78 -34.58
CA GLU A 358 19.24 20.32 -34.81
C GLU A 358 19.44 21.70 -34.19
N GLU A 359 18.39 22.54 -34.18
CA GLU A 359 18.46 23.86 -33.54
C GLU A 359 18.57 23.72 -32.02
N PHE A 360 17.80 22.82 -31.41
CA PHE A 360 17.95 22.48 -29.99
C PHE A 360 19.34 21.91 -29.68
N LEU A 361 19.83 20.98 -30.50
CA LEU A 361 21.14 20.36 -30.33
C LEU A 361 22.28 21.39 -30.47
N ALA A 362 22.20 22.28 -31.46
CA ALA A 362 23.19 23.34 -31.66
C ALA A 362 23.20 24.33 -30.48
N ALA A 363 22.03 24.66 -29.93
CA ALA A 363 21.92 25.48 -28.73
C ALA A 363 22.51 24.79 -27.50
N ALA A 364 22.29 23.48 -27.35
CA ALA A 364 22.89 22.67 -26.29
C ALA A 364 24.42 22.68 -26.39
N GLU A 365 25.00 22.39 -27.55
CA GLU A 365 26.47 22.40 -27.72
C GLU A 365 27.07 23.80 -27.52
N LYS A 366 26.37 24.86 -27.94
CA LYS A 366 26.77 26.24 -27.66
C LYS A 366 26.78 26.53 -26.16
N LEU A 367 25.72 26.17 -25.44
CA LEU A 367 25.64 26.37 -23.99
C LEU A 367 26.73 25.57 -23.26
N LYS A 368 26.91 24.31 -23.62
CA LYS A 368 27.97 23.42 -23.11
C LYS A 368 29.36 24.02 -23.26
N SER A 369 29.66 24.63 -24.42
CA SER A 369 30.97 25.28 -24.64
C SER A 369 31.24 26.49 -23.75
N ASN A 370 30.18 27.09 -23.18
CA ASN A 370 30.28 28.25 -22.28
C ASN A 370 30.22 27.86 -20.79
N LEU A 371 29.92 26.60 -20.47
CA LEU A 371 29.88 26.14 -19.09
C LEU A 371 31.31 25.92 -18.56
N PRO A 372 31.61 26.33 -17.30
CA PRO A 372 32.91 26.09 -16.70
C PRO A 372 33.23 24.60 -16.67
N SER A 373 34.45 24.23 -17.02
CA SER A 373 34.93 22.85 -16.97
C SER A 373 34.91 22.24 -15.57
N SER A 374 34.84 23.07 -14.52
CA SER A 374 34.73 22.63 -13.12
C SER A 374 33.30 22.25 -12.70
N GLY A 375 32.26 22.58 -13.48
CA GLY A 375 30.86 22.26 -13.14
C GLY A 375 30.31 22.93 -11.86
N GLN A 376 31.08 23.85 -11.25
CA GLN A 376 30.80 24.36 -9.90
C GLN A 376 29.77 25.50 -9.82
N GLU A 377 29.45 26.20 -10.92
CA GLU A 377 28.70 27.47 -10.85
C GLU A 377 27.50 27.58 -11.82
N GLY A 378 26.84 26.47 -12.18
CA GLY A 378 25.83 26.50 -13.25
C GLY A 378 24.57 25.67 -13.09
N GLY A 379 24.10 25.39 -11.86
CA GLY A 379 22.91 24.54 -11.62
C GLY A 379 21.74 24.75 -12.61
N PRO A 380 21.13 25.96 -12.66
CA PRO A 380 20.06 26.26 -13.60
C PRO A 380 20.44 26.18 -15.09
N GLN A 381 21.70 26.44 -15.43
CA GLN A 381 22.21 26.36 -16.80
C GLN A 381 22.44 24.90 -17.22
N LEU A 382 22.84 24.02 -16.31
CA LEU A 382 22.91 22.58 -16.52
C LEU A 382 21.52 21.98 -16.69
N THR A 383 20.53 22.45 -15.92
CA THR A 383 19.12 22.11 -16.15
C THR A 383 18.69 22.50 -17.56
N THR A 384 19.00 23.73 -18.00
CA THR A 384 18.67 24.23 -19.34
C THR A 384 19.39 23.43 -20.45
N LEU A 385 20.68 23.13 -20.27
CA LEU A 385 21.45 22.30 -21.19
C LEU A 385 20.81 20.93 -21.37
N HIS A 386 20.41 20.32 -20.25
CA HIS A 386 19.79 19.01 -20.26
C HIS A 386 18.44 19.02 -20.99
N ASP A 387 17.59 19.99 -20.67
CA ASP A 387 16.30 20.18 -21.35
C ASP A 387 16.53 20.27 -22.87
N LEU A 388 17.51 21.04 -23.36
CA LEU A 388 17.78 21.19 -24.79
C LEU A 388 18.14 19.87 -25.48
N TYR A 389 19.01 19.05 -24.86
CA TYR A 389 19.32 17.73 -25.41
C TYR A 389 18.09 16.81 -25.41
N CYS A 390 17.30 16.82 -24.33
CA CYS A 390 16.07 16.03 -24.26
C CYS A 390 15.06 16.48 -25.34
N ARG A 391 14.92 17.79 -25.61
CA ARG A 391 14.08 18.31 -26.71
C ARG A 391 14.54 17.84 -28.07
N ALA A 392 15.85 17.92 -28.33
CA ALA A 392 16.42 17.42 -29.57
C ALA A 392 16.13 15.92 -29.73
N ALA A 393 16.35 15.14 -28.67
CA ALA A 393 16.09 13.70 -28.68
C ALA A 393 14.62 13.37 -28.92
N ASP A 394 13.69 14.00 -28.20
CA ASP A 394 12.24 13.80 -28.38
C ASP A 394 11.81 14.09 -29.83
N GLN A 395 12.36 15.14 -30.44
CA GLN A 395 12.05 15.47 -31.84
C GLN A 395 12.68 14.51 -32.85
N PHE A 396 13.90 14.03 -32.61
CA PHE A 396 14.49 12.97 -33.43
C PHE A 396 13.67 11.69 -33.36
N GLU A 397 13.18 11.29 -32.18
CA GLU A 397 12.28 10.13 -32.05
C GLU A 397 10.96 10.34 -32.78
N ALA A 398 10.35 11.51 -32.65
CA ALA A 398 9.12 11.85 -33.38
C ALA A 398 9.31 11.81 -34.91
N ALA A 399 10.54 12.10 -35.39
CA ALA A 399 10.93 11.98 -36.79
C ALA A 399 11.35 10.55 -37.21
N GLY A 400 11.42 9.61 -36.28
CA GLY A 400 11.86 8.23 -36.51
C GLY A 400 13.38 8.01 -36.52
N ASP A 401 14.19 9.04 -36.21
CA ASP A 401 15.65 8.97 -36.10
C ASP A 401 16.09 8.58 -34.67
N VAL A 402 15.70 7.36 -34.26
CA VAL A 402 15.90 6.87 -32.89
C VAL A 402 17.38 6.80 -32.51
N THR A 403 18.28 6.52 -33.45
CA THR A 403 19.72 6.49 -33.19
C THR A 403 20.24 7.86 -32.76
N LYS A 404 19.92 8.93 -33.51
CA LYS A 404 20.33 10.29 -33.10
C LYS A 404 19.68 10.72 -31.80
N ALA A 405 18.45 10.28 -31.52
CA ALA A 405 17.83 10.55 -30.24
C ALA A 405 18.61 9.93 -29.07
N PHE A 406 19.04 8.67 -29.22
CA PHE A 406 19.88 8.02 -28.22
C PHE A 406 21.25 8.70 -28.09
N GLU A 407 21.88 9.12 -29.20
CA GLU A 407 23.13 9.89 -29.17
C GLU A 407 22.97 11.23 -28.45
N ALA A 408 21.87 11.96 -28.69
CA ALA A 408 21.57 13.22 -28.01
C ALA A 408 21.41 13.02 -26.49
N ARG A 409 20.71 11.96 -26.04
CA ARG A 409 20.60 11.62 -24.61
C ARG A 409 21.94 11.15 -24.03
N ALA A 410 22.74 10.40 -24.78
CA ALA A 410 24.08 9.99 -24.36
C ALA A 410 25.02 11.20 -24.16
N ASN A 411 24.92 12.20 -25.02
CA ASN A 411 25.65 13.46 -24.89
C ASN A 411 25.23 14.23 -23.64
N ALA A 412 23.93 14.29 -23.34
CA ALA A 412 23.44 14.86 -22.09
C ALA A 412 23.97 14.08 -20.88
N ALA A 413 23.86 12.75 -20.89
CA ALA A 413 24.27 11.87 -19.80
C ALA A 413 25.77 11.97 -19.49
N SER A 414 26.59 12.25 -20.50
CA SER A 414 28.04 12.41 -20.36
C SER A 414 28.46 13.72 -19.69
N PHE A 415 27.57 14.71 -19.60
CA PHE A 415 27.91 16.07 -19.16
C PHE A 415 27.06 16.58 -18.00
N ALA A 416 25.81 16.11 -17.85
CA ALA A 416 24.78 16.76 -17.05
C ALA A 416 24.61 16.20 -15.63
N GLY A 417 25.63 15.58 -15.04
CA GLY A 417 25.60 15.15 -13.63
C GLY A 417 25.17 16.29 -12.69
N PRO A 418 24.70 15.99 -11.45
CA PRO A 418 24.23 17.04 -10.55
C PRO A 418 25.33 18.08 -10.35
N ALA A 419 24.99 19.35 -10.60
CA ALA A 419 25.89 20.49 -10.42
C ALA A 419 26.51 20.46 -9.01
N ALA A 420 27.72 21.01 -8.82
CA ALA A 420 28.32 21.02 -7.47
C ALA A 420 27.48 21.78 -6.42
N SER A 421 26.63 22.71 -6.89
CA SER A 421 25.65 23.42 -6.06
C SER A 421 24.45 22.54 -5.65
N SER A 422 24.18 21.46 -6.39
CA SER A 422 23.04 20.58 -6.14
C SER A 422 23.20 19.86 -4.81
N LYS A 423 22.10 19.78 -4.06
CA LYS A 423 22.00 18.99 -2.83
C LYS A 423 22.30 17.50 -3.04
N LEU A 424 22.32 17.04 -4.29
CA LEU A 424 22.56 15.66 -4.69
C LEU A 424 23.92 15.45 -5.36
N HIS A 425 24.82 16.46 -5.36
CA HIS A 425 26.17 16.31 -5.92
C HIS A 425 26.96 15.20 -5.23
N ASN A 426 26.88 15.12 -3.90
CA ASN A 426 27.31 13.98 -3.11
C ASN A 426 26.05 13.33 -2.50
N MET A 427 25.35 12.57 -3.32
CA MET A 427 24.09 11.94 -2.96
C MET A 427 24.24 11.00 -1.78
N SER A 428 25.31 10.21 -1.69
CA SER A 428 25.50 9.28 -0.56
C SER A 428 25.55 10.03 0.78
N GLN A 429 26.36 11.09 0.86
CA GLN A 429 26.43 11.94 2.06
C GLN A 429 25.11 12.67 2.32
N ALA A 430 24.49 13.23 1.27
CA ALA A 430 23.24 13.96 1.39
C ALA A 430 22.09 13.06 1.87
N VAL A 431 22.05 11.80 1.42
CA VAL A 431 21.09 10.78 1.85
C VAL A 431 21.34 10.41 3.31
N ALA A 432 22.58 10.13 3.69
CA ALA A 432 22.91 9.81 5.08
C ALA A 432 22.53 10.95 6.04
N PHE A 433 22.89 12.19 5.70
CA PHE A 433 22.53 13.38 6.49
C PHE A 433 21.00 13.58 6.55
N GLY A 434 20.33 13.49 5.40
CA GLY A 434 18.88 13.67 5.31
C GLY A 434 18.09 12.60 6.06
N GLN A 435 18.57 11.35 6.10
CA GLN A 435 17.98 10.26 6.89
C GLN A 435 18.18 10.48 8.39
N GLN A 436 19.38 10.92 8.82
CA GLN A 436 19.64 11.28 10.21
C GLN A 436 18.79 12.45 10.69
N ALA A 437 18.48 13.40 9.80
CA ALA A 437 17.61 14.53 10.09
C ALA A 437 16.12 14.15 10.21
N GLN A 438 15.71 12.98 9.70
CA GLN A 438 14.33 12.54 9.85
C GLN A 438 14.00 12.25 11.31
N LYS A 439 12.82 12.65 11.74
CA LYS A 439 12.32 12.33 13.10
C LYS A 439 12.18 10.82 13.33
N SER A 440 12.07 10.04 12.26
CA SER A 440 12.04 8.59 12.29
C SER A 440 13.13 8.03 11.39
N PRO A 441 13.96 7.08 11.87
CA PRO A 441 14.98 6.42 11.06
C PRO A 441 14.40 5.55 9.93
N LEU A 442 13.07 5.37 9.91
CA LEU A 442 12.34 4.63 8.88
C LEU A 442 12.04 5.47 7.64
N LEU A 443 12.02 6.80 7.79
CA LEU A 443 11.67 7.69 6.70
C LEU A 443 12.90 7.96 5.83
N PRO A 444 12.72 8.01 4.49
CA PRO A 444 13.80 8.34 3.58
C PRO A 444 14.19 9.82 3.72
N ALA A 445 15.41 10.16 3.32
CA ALA A 445 15.80 11.54 3.09
C ALA A 445 14.93 12.14 1.99
N HIS A 446 14.55 13.41 2.14
CA HIS A 446 13.78 14.13 1.12
C HIS A 446 14.59 15.27 0.53
N PHE A 447 14.37 15.51 -0.76
CA PHE A 447 15.02 16.58 -1.50
C PHE A 447 13.97 17.32 -2.32
N SER A 448 13.92 18.64 -2.18
CA SER A 448 13.04 19.54 -2.93
C SER A 448 13.83 20.65 -3.60
N GLY A 449 13.20 21.34 -4.55
CA GLY A 449 13.86 22.36 -5.36
C GLY A 449 14.56 21.73 -6.56
N LEU A 450 14.05 20.61 -7.05
CA LEU A 450 14.61 19.85 -8.16
C LEU A 450 13.69 19.89 -9.37
N ASP A 451 14.28 19.82 -10.56
CA ASP A 451 13.61 19.60 -11.85
C ASP A 451 12.73 20.74 -12.44
N THR A 452 12.35 20.63 -13.71
CA THR A 452 11.58 21.61 -14.51
C THR A 452 10.09 21.29 -14.68
N GLY A 453 9.54 20.28 -14.00
CA GLY A 453 8.13 19.87 -14.08
C GLY A 453 7.89 18.40 -14.42
N ILE A 454 8.96 17.66 -14.73
CA ILE A 454 9.01 16.20 -14.84
C ILE A 454 8.72 15.55 -13.47
N LEU A 455 9.36 16.01 -12.39
CA LEU A 455 9.10 15.59 -11.02
C LEU A 455 7.81 16.20 -10.51
N LYS A 456 6.88 15.34 -10.10
CA LYS A 456 5.65 15.76 -9.46
C LYS A 456 5.96 16.49 -8.14
N GLY A 457 5.72 17.80 -8.15
CA GLY A 457 5.98 18.65 -6.99
C GLY A 457 7.45 19.00 -6.77
N GLY A 458 8.35 18.69 -7.72
CA GLY A 458 9.75 19.08 -7.64
C GLY A 458 10.52 18.46 -6.50
N SER A 459 10.14 17.23 -6.12
CA SER A 459 10.73 16.54 -4.97
C SER A 459 10.94 15.06 -5.26
N LEU A 460 12.04 14.54 -4.75
CA LEU A 460 12.33 13.10 -4.67
C LEU A 460 12.68 12.72 -3.24
N ARG A 461 12.76 11.42 -3.00
CA ARG A 461 13.30 10.86 -1.75
C ARG A 461 14.36 9.82 -2.06
N ALA A 462 15.25 9.61 -1.10
CA ALA A 462 16.27 8.59 -1.21
C ALA A 462 16.65 8.01 0.15
N SER A 463 17.17 6.79 0.15
CA SER A 463 17.58 6.07 1.36
C SER A 463 18.69 5.08 1.05
N ASN A 464 19.67 5.00 1.93
CA ASN A 464 20.59 3.87 1.97
C ASN A 464 19.93 2.75 2.76
N ARG A 465 19.85 1.55 2.16
CA ARG A 465 19.19 0.37 2.72
C ARG A 465 20.03 -0.86 2.46
N THR A 466 20.16 -1.72 3.47
CA THR A 466 20.56 -3.11 3.26
C THR A 466 19.40 -3.89 2.66
N ILE A 467 19.48 -4.28 1.38
CA ILE A 467 18.46 -5.07 0.69
C ILE A 467 19.06 -6.42 0.33
N ASN A 468 18.49 -7.51 0.86
CA ASN A 468 19.01 -8.87 0.68
C ASN A 468 20.53 -9.00 0.96
N GLY A 469 21.01 -8.30 1.99
CA GLY A 469 22.42 -8.30 2.40
C GLY A 469 23.34 -7.36 1.63
N ASN A 470 22.82 -6.60 0.66
CA ASN A 470 23.59 -5.62 -0.11
C ASN A 470 23.27 -4.20 0.32
N GLU A 471 24.27 -3.35 0.46
CA GLU A 471 24.07 -1.91 0.69
C GLU A 471 23.65 -1.23 -0.63
N ILE A 472 22.42 -0.73 -0.66
CA ILE A 472 21.78 -0.14 -1.84
C ILE A 472 21.35 1.28 -1.52
N THR A 473 21.70 2.22 -2.40
CA THR A 473 21.07 3.53 -2.44
C THR A 473 19.82 3.43 -3.31
N GLN A 474 18.67 3.62 -2.69
CA GLN A 474 17.37 3.63 -3.36
C GLN A 474 16.87 5.07 -3.49
N LEU A 475 16.59 5.52 -4.72
CA LEU A 475 15.83 6.73 -4.98
C LEU A 475 14.38 6.35 -5.30
N ASP A 476 13.42 7.17 -4.89
CA ASP A 476 12.00 7.01 -5.21
C ASP A 476 11.38 8.39 -5.49
N PHE A 477 10.67 8.51 -6.61
CA PHE A 477 10.04 9.75 -7.02
C PHE A 477 8.84 9.49 -7.93
N LYS A 478 8.05 10.55 -8.15
CA LYS A 478 6.88 10.49 -9.03
C LYS A 478 7.04 11.40 -10.22
N LEU A 479 6.66 10.91 -11.39
CA LEU A 479 6.59 11.72 -12.60
C LEU A 479 5.26 12.48 -12.68
N SER A 480 5.30 13.64 -13.30
CA SER A 480 4.12 14.32 -13.82
C SER A 480 3.50 13.50 -14.95
N ARG A 481 2.24 13.78 -15.28
CA ARG A 481 1.49 12.92 -16.21
C ARG A 481 2.07 12.98 -17.63
N PHE A 482 2.43 14.16 -18.12
CA PHE A 482 3.05 14.31 -19.44
C PHE A 482 4.43 13.62 -19.48
N ALA A 483 5.26 13.80 -18.45
CA ALA A 483 6.57 13.14 -18.39
C ALA A 483 6.43 11.61 -18.33
N ARG A 484 5.38 11.11 -17.65
CA ARG A 484 5.09 9.67 -17.64
C ARG A 484 4.68 9.15 -19.02
N GLN A 485 3.98 9.95 -19.83
CA GLN A 485 3.62 9.63 -21.21
C GLN A 485 4.86 9.58 -22.09
N ASP A 486 5.67 10.65 -22.06
CA ASP A 486 6.92 10.76 -22.82
C ASP A 486 7.86 9.59 -22.49
N LEU A 487 8.00 9.27 -21.19
CA LEU A 487 8.75 8.08 -20.76
C LEU A 487 8.19 6.79 -21.38
N GLN A 488 6.86 6.57 -21.39
CA GLN A 488 6.31 5.33 -21.94
C GLN A 488 6.57 5.20 -23.45
N GLU A 489 6.41 6.29 -24.20
CA GLU A 489 6.71 6.32 -25.64
C GLU A 489 8.21 6.03 -25.88
N HIS A 490 9.08 6.65 -25.09
CA HIS A 490 10.52 6.41 -25.16
C HIS A 490 10.92 4.98 -24.77
N LEU A 491 10.30 4.39 -23.75
CA LEU A 491 10.54 3.01 -23.35
C LEU A 491 10.19 2.03 -24.49
N LEU A 492 9.11 2.27 -25.24
CA LEU A 492 8.77 1.47 -26.43
C LEU A 492 9.87 1.60 -27.50
N ASN A 493 10.40 2.79 -27.72
CA ASN A 493 11.53 3.00 -28.64
C ASN A 493 12.78 2.23 -28.18
N ILE A 494 13.10 2.22 -26.88
CA ILE A 494 14.20 1.43 -26.32
C ILE A 494 13.98 -0.05 -26.57
N GLN A 495 12.82 -0.61 -26.23
CA GLN A 495 12.55 -2.04 -26.40
C GLN A 495 12.64 -2.47 -27.86
N ASN A 496 12.15 -1.64 -28.78
CA ASN A 496 12.19 -1.91 -30.22
C ASN A 496 13.58 -1.74 -30.83
N ASN A 497 14.48 -0.98 -30.19
CA ASN A 497 15.81 -0.63 -30.71
C ASN A 497 16.92 -0.92 -29.68
N LEU A 498 16.78 -2.00 -28.91
CA LEU A 498 17.62 -2.28 -27.74
C LEU A 498 19.12 -2.28 -28.06
N ALA A 499 19.53 -2.88 -29.18
CA ALA A 499 20.94 -2.92 -29.58
C ALA A 499 21.51 -1.52 -29.88
N ALA A 500 20.72 -0.63 -30.49
CA ALA A 500 21.14 0.75 -30.74
C ALA A 500 21.20 1.55 -29.43
N PHE A 501 20.24 1.31 -28.52
CA PHE A 501 20.27 1.88 -27.18
C PHE A 501 21.52 1.46 -26.41
N GLU A 502 21.81 0.16 -26.35
CA GLU A 502 23.01 -0.39 -25.70
C GLU A 502 24.31 0.19 -26.30
N ALA A 503 24.37 0.34 -27.62
CA ALA A 503 25.52 0.92 -28.30
C ALA A 503 25.73 2.41 -27.96
N SER A 504 24.66 3.14 -27.66
CA SER A 504 24.70 4.55 -27.30
C SER A 504 25.04 4.82 -25.83
N LEU A 505 25.00 3.79 -24.96
CA LEU A 505 25.19 3.98 -23.53
C LEU A 505 26.56 4.61 -23.19
N PRO A 506 26.59 5.57 -22.25
CA PRO A 506 27.84 6.08 -21.68
C PRO A 506 28.72 4.95 -21.13
N ALA A 507 30.03 5.18 -21.07
CA ALA A 507 31.01 4.16 -20.72
C ALA A 507 30.74 3.50 -19.35
N GLU A 508 30.22 4.24 -18.38
CA GLU A 508 29.92 3.78 -17.03
C GLU A 508 28.64 2.95 -16.92
N LEU A 509 27.81 2.96 -17.98
CA LEU A 509 26.61 2.13 -18.14
C LEU A 509 26.79 1.01 -19.17
N LYS A 510 27.94 0.95 -19.85
CA LYS A 510 28.18 -0.06 -20.88
C LYS A 510 28.06 -1.46 -20.29
N GLY A 511 27.11 -2.21 -20.83
CA GLY A 511 26.77 -3.54 -20.38
C GLY A 511 25.49 -3.99 -21.07
N LYS A 512 25.10 -5.24 -20.81
CA LYS A 512 23.82 -5.75 -21.29
C LYS A 512 22.68 -5.09 -20.52
N VAL A 513 21.68 -4.61 -21.24
CA VAL A 513 20.44 -4.08 -20.67
C VAL A 513 19.38 -5.18 -20.70
N ARG A 514 18.67 -5.34 -19.60
CA ARG A 514 17.56 -6.29 -19.49
C ARG A 514 16.29 -5.57 -19.07
N ILE A 515 15.22 -5.77 -19.83
CA ILE A 515 13.89 -5.22 -19.57
C ILE A 515 12.96 -6.36 -19.20
N THR A 516 12.38 -6.34 -18.01
CA THR A 516 11.48 -7.39 -17.51
C THR A 516 10.24 -6.80 -16.82
N GLU A 517 9.16 -7.57 -16.76
CA GLU A 517 8.03 -7.24 -15.87
C GLU A 517 8.23 -7.92 -14.52
N VAL A 518 8.04 -7.15 -13.45
CA VAL A 518 8.11 -7.60 -12.07
C VAL A 518 6.86 -7.17 -11.30
N LYS A 519 6.68 -7.74 -10.10
CA LYS A 519 5.68 -7.26 -9.15
C LYS A 519 6.11 -5.91 -8.58
N ASP A 520 5.19 -4.94 -8.50
CA ASP A 520 5.48 -3.65 -7.85
C ASP A 520 5.32 -3.77 -6.33
N THR A 521 6.38 -4.24 -5.69
CA THR A 521 6.40 -4.53 -4.26
C THR A 521 6.94 -3.35 -3.45
N PHE A 522 6.32 -3.06 -2.31
CA PHE A 522 6.91 -2.29 -1.23
C PHE A 522 7.78 -3.21 -0.38
N LEU A 523 9.05 -2.86 -0.17
CA LEU A 523 9.97 -3.67 0.61
C LEU A 523 9.61 -3.64 2.10
N GLY A 524 9.58 -4.81 2.72
CA GLY A 524 9.31 -4.93 4.15
C GLY A 524 10.58 -4.80 4.96
N LYS A 525 10.45 -4.20 6.14
CA LYS A 525 11.56 -4.02 7.08
C LYS A 525 11.64 -5.23 8.00
N LYS A 526 12.80 -5.87 8.05
CA LYS A 526 13.14 -6.96 8.97
C LYS A 526 13.48 -6.43 10.37
N PRO A 527 13.40 -7.28 11.42
CA PRO A 527 13.78 -6.89 12.79
C PRO A 527 15.22 -6.37 12.92
N ASP A 528 16.13 -6.85 12.07
CA ASP A 528 17.54 -6.42 12.02
C ASP A 528 17.76 -5.06 11.34
N GLY A 529 16.70 -4.46 10.79
CA GLY A 529 16.74 -3.19 10.08
C GLY A 529 16.89 -3.29 8.57
N SER A 530 17.22 -4.47 8.04
CA SER A 530 17.34 -4.71 6.61
C SER A 530 15.97 -4.78 5.92
N PHE A 531 15.97 -4.71 4.59
CA PHE A 531 14.76 -4.73 3.78
C PHE A 531 14.73 -5.94 2.84
N ALA A 532 13.53 -6.51 2.65
CA ALA A 532 13.36 -7.63 1.74
C ALA A 532 11.96 -7.68 1.11
N VAL A 533 11.83 -8.43 0.02
CA VAL A 533 10.57 -8.61 -0.72
C VAL A 533 9.65 -9.62 -0.02
N GLU A 534 10.21 -10.64 0.63
CA GLU A 534 9.44 -11.66 1.36
C GLU A 534 8.67 -11.11 2.57
N ASP A 535 9.18 -10.04 3.19
CA ASP A 535 8.50 -9.30 4.27
C ASP A 535 7.66 -8.13 3.74
N GLY A 536 7.71 -7.90 2.43
CA GLY A 536 7.08 -6.78 1.76
C GLY A 536 5.59 -6.95 1.50
N TYR A 537 4.98 -5.87 1.01
CA TYR A 537 3.59 -5.87 0.56
C TYR A 537 3.52 -5.58 -0.94
N THR A 538 2.81 -6.42 -1.68
CA THR A 538 2.53 -6.20 -3.10
C THR A 538 1.02 -6.05 -3.25
N PRO A 539 0.52 -4.87 -3.67
CA PRO A 539 -0.89 -4.72 -4.00
C PRO A 539 -1.32 -5.71 -5.08
N TYR A 540 -2.57 -6.17 -5.00
CA TYR A 540 -3.10 -7.17 -5.91
C TYR A 540 -2.93 -6.75 -7.38
N GLU A 541 -2.29 -7.58 -8.22
CA GLU A 541 -2.03 -7.32 -9.65
C GLU A 541 -1.15 -6.08 -9.99
N ALA A 542 -0.55 -5.41 -9.01
CA ALA A 542 0.37 -4.32 -9.29
C ALA A 542 1.67 -4.82 -9.93
N THR A 543 1.99 -4.31 -11.13
CA THR A 543 3.20 -4.64 -11.89
C THR A 543 4.04 -3.41 -12.17
N ALA A 544 5.33 -3.64 -12.38
CA ALA A 544 6.32 -2.65 -12.79
C ALA A 544 7.22 -3.21 -13.89
N ILE A 545 7.75 -2.33 -14.73
CA ILE A 545 8.85 -2.61 -15.64
C ILE A 545 10.14 -2.40 -14.87
N GLN A 546 11.04 -3.38 -14.93
CA GLN A 546 12.40 -3.25 -14.43
C GLN A 546 13.36 -3.19 -15.61
N ILE A 547 14.21 -2.17 -15.60
CA ILE A 547 15.31 -1.99 -16.54
C ILE A 547 16.60 -2.15 -15.77
N GLU A 548 17.29 -3.26 -15.98
CA GLU A 548 18.56 -3.56 -15.35
C GLU A 548 19.71 -3.18 -16.26
N PHE A 549 20.65 -2.43 -15.71
CA PHE A 549 21.92 -2.08 -16.33
C PHE A 549 22.99 -2.98 -15.69
N GLY A 550 23.46 -3.98 -16.45
CA GLY A 550 24.33 -5.04 -15.93
C GLY A 550 25.55 -4.51 -15.18
N GLY A 551 25.70 -4.92 -13.91
CA GLY A 551 26.81 -4.49 -13.05
C GLY A 551 26.69 -3.09 -12.44
N VAL A 552 25.61 -2.35 -12.75
CA VAL A 552 25.38 -0.97 -12.30
C VAL A 552 24.19 -0.86 -11.35
N GLY A 553 22.99 -1.17 -11.85
CA GLY A 553 21.78 -0.64 -11.27
C GLY A 553 20.50 -1.23 -11.84
N SER A 554 19.37 -0.83 -11.27
CA SER A 554 18.06 -1.08 -11.86
C SER A 554 17.13 0.12 -11.69
N VAL A 555 16.34 0.40 -12.71
CA VAL A 555 15.23 1.37 -12.67
C VAL A 555 13.92 0.60 -12.72
N ILE A 556 13.04 0.81 -11.75
CA ILE A 556 11.74 0.15 -11.61
C ILE A 556 10.65 1.19 -11.81
N ILE A 557 9.76 0.94 -12.77
CA ILE A 557 8.79 1.89 -13.31
C ILE A 557 7.40 1.26 -13.23
N GLY A 558 6.45 1.85 -12.52
CA GLY A 558 5.09 1.29 -12.44
C GLY A 558 4.46 1.05 -13.82
N ASN A 559 3.91 -0.15 -14.05
CA ASN A 559 3.35 -0.59 -15.35
C ASN A 559 1.82 -0.76 -15.31
N ASN A 560 1.22 -0.93 -14.13
CA ASN A 560 -0.23 -1.07 -13.99
C ASN A 560 -0.92 0.28 -13.80
N LYS A 561 -1.62 0.78 -14.84
CA LYS A 561 -2.35 2.06 -14.83
C LYS A 561 -3.52 2.11 -13.84
N GLU A 562 -4.05 0.95 -13.43
CA GLU A 562 -5.08 0.93 -12.39
C GLU A 562 -4.53 1.44 -11.05
N PHE A 563 -3.23 1.32 -10.80
CA PHE A 563 -2.57 1.81 -9.58
C PHE A 563 -1.98 3.20 -9.74
N GLY A 564 -2.81 4.24 -9.72
CA GLY A 564 -2.38 5.62 -10.00
C GLY A 564 -1.23 6.13 -9.12
N CYS A 565 -1.13 5.67 -7.86
CA CYS A 565 -0.02 6.02 -6.98
C CYS A 565 1.31 5.38 -7.38
N LEU A 566 1.25 4.16 -7.93
CA LEU A 566 2.40 3.32 -8.30
C LEU A 566 2.81 3.51 -9.76
N PHE A 567 1.85 3.66 -10.66
CA PHE A 567 2.07 3.85 -12.09
C PHE A 567 2.98 5.04 -12.39
N ASN A 568 2.83 6.13 -11.62
CA ASN A 568 3.66 7.32 -11.76
C ASN A 568 4.97 7.24 -10.94
N ASN A 569 5.17 6.18 -10.16
CA ASN A 569 6.30 6.03 -9.24
C ASN A 569 7.47 5.35 -9.95
N ILE A 570 8.66 5.92 -9.78
CA ILE A 570 9.92 5.38 -10.27
C ILE A 570 10.80 5.10 -9.06
N LYS A 571 11.46 3.94 -9.05
CA LYS A 571 12.49 3.57 -8.07
C LYS A 571 13.80 3.35 -8.81
N VAL A 572 14.90 3.86 -8.29
CA VAL A 572 16.25 3.59 -8.82
C VAL A 572 17.06 2.91 -7.74
N LEU A 573 17.66 1.78 -8.05
CA LEU A 573 18.50 1.00 -7.15
C LEU A 573 19.93 0.98 -7.70
N VAL A 574 20.89 1.43 -6.90
CA VAL A 574 22.32 1.36 -7.20
C VAL A 574 23.10 0.92 -5.97
N LYS A 575 24.28 0.35 -6.19
CA LYS A 575 25.22 0.04 -5.11
C LYS A 575 25.56 1.29 -4.30
N ALA A 576 25.51 1.19 -2.97
CA ALA A 576 25.90 2.27 -2.08
C ALA A 576 27.42 2.32 -1.80
N ASP A 577 28.14 1.24 -2.06
CA ASP A 577 29.59 1.07 -1.77
C ASP A 577 30.51 1.51 -2.92
N LEU A 578 29.96 2.25 -3.90
CA LEU A 578 30.76 2.78 -5.00
C LEU A 578 31.68 3.93 -4.54
N PRO A 579 32.81 4.15 -5.23
CA PRO A 579 33.61 5.36 -5.03
C PRO A 579 32.75 6.62 -5.09
N GLU A 580 33.12 7.63 -4.29
CA GLU A 580 32.42 8.91 -4.21
C GLU A 580 32.16 9.51 -5.61
N GLY A 581 30.93 9.97 -5.85
CA GLY A 581 30.51 10.57 -7.12
C GLY A 581 30.10 9.54 -8.20
N LYS A 582 30.49 8.27 -8.07
CA LYS A 582 30.20 7.27 -9.12
C LYS A 582 28.74 6.81 -9.09
N ALA A 583 28.15 6.63 -7.91
CA ALA A 583 26.74 6.25 -7.80
C ALA A 583 25.84 7.38 -8.37
N GLU A 584 26.18 8.63 -8.05
CA GLU A 584 25.53 9.84 -8.53
C GLU A 584 25.58 9.94 -10.06
N GLN A 585 26.77 9.75 -10.63
CA GLN A 585 26.99 9.73 -12.06
C GLN A 585 26.15 8.64 -12.74
N GLN A 586 26.18 7.41 -12.23
CA GLN A 586 25.45 6.28 -12.81
C GLN A 586 23.93 6.47 -12.71
N VAL A 587 23.41 6.95 -11.56
CA VAL A 587 21.99 7.28 -11.40
C VAL A 587 21.58 8.36 -12.38
N HIS A 588 22.37 9.43 -12.49
CA HIS A 588 22.12 10.49 -13.46
C HIS A 588 22.07 9.93 -14.88
N GLN A 589 23.11 9.20 -15.31
CA GLN A 589 23.18 8.67 -16.66
C GLN A 589 22.01 7.71 -16.96
N MET A 590 21.62 6.84 -16.02
CA MET A 590 20.48 5.94 -16.22
C MET A 590 19.21 6.74 -16.47
N LEU A 591 18.94 7.75 -15.64
CA LEU A 591 17.75 8.58 -15.76
C LEU A 591 17.75 9.43 -17.03
N THR A 592 18.89 9.98 -17.41
CA THR A 592 19.07 10.73 -18.66
C THR A 592 18.84 9.88 -19.89
N MET A 593 19.41 8.67 -19.91
CA MET A 593 19.18 7.72 -21.00
C MET A 593 17.72 7.27 -21.10
N LEU A 594 16.96 7.33 -20.00
CA LEU A 594 15.51 7.08 -19.98
C LEU A 594 14.66 8.33 -20.23
N GLY A 595 15.27 9.47 -20.58
CA GLY A 595 14.56 10.71 -20.89
C GLY A 595 14.00 11.47 -19.69
N VAL A 596 14.42 11.13 -18.47
CA VAL A 596 13.99 11.77 -17.21
C VAL A 596 15.18 12.32 -16.41
N GLY A 597 16.30 12.58 -17.06
CA GLY A 597 17.53 12.98 -16.39
C GLY A 597 17.53 14.36 -15.70
N PRO A 598 16.77 15.39 -16.15
CA PRO A 598 16.77 16.71 -15.49
C PRO A 598 16.33 16.66 -14.03
N ILE A 599 15.77 15.54 -13.57
CA ILE A 599 15.17 15.40 -12.25
C ILE A 599 16.14 15.54 -11.06
N LEU A 600 17.44 15.42 -11.31
CA LEU A 600 18.48 15.57 -10.28
C LEU A 600 19.05 16.99 -10.22
N ASN A 601 18.68 17.83 -11.19
CA ASN A 601 19.20 19.18 -11.30
C ASN A 601 18.31 20.17 -10.55
N GLU A 602 18.87 21.33 -10.23
CA GLU A 602 18.16 22.39 -9.52
C GLU A 602 17.04 22.99 -10.35
N GLN A 603 15.95 23.34 -9.66
CA GLN A 603 14.87 24.16 -10.21
C GLN A 603 15.38 25.51 -10.68
N ARG A 604 14.86 25.98 -11.82
CA ARG A 604 15.02 27.39 -12.21
C ARG A 604 14.04 28.23 -11.39
N PRO A 605 14.35 29.52 -11.12
CA PRO A 605 13.42 30.41 -10.41
C PRO A 605 12.01 30.48 -11.04
N MET A 606 11.92 30.38 -12.36
CA MET A 606 10.63 30.36 -13.08
C MET A 606 9.81 29.09 -12.81
N ASP A 607 10.46 27.95 -12.54
CA ASP A 607 9.77 26.70 -12.24
C ASP A 607 9.13 26.76 -10.85
N GLU A 608 9.80 27.40 -9.91
CA GLU A 608 9.28 27.67 -8.57
C GLU A 608 8.00 28.56 -8.63
N GLU A 609 8.06 29.66 -9.39
CA GLU A 609 6.89 30.53 -9.59
C GLU A 609 5.76 29.85 -10.38
N ARG A 610 6.08 28.90 -11.27
CA ARG A 610 5.09 28.06 -11.94
C ARG A 610 4.38 27.12 -10.95
N LEU A 611 5.12 26.47 -10.05
CA LEU A 611 4.52 25.62 -9.01
C LEU A 611 3.63 26.42 -8.05
N LYS A 612 4.02 27.66 -7.75
CA LYS A 612 3.22 28.63 -6.99
C LYS A 612 1.93 28.98 -7.73
N THR A 613 2.03 29.36 -9.00
CA THR A 613 0.91 29.67 -9.90
C THR A 613 -0.07 28.49 -9.99
N ALA A 614 0.46 27.28 -10.20
CA ALA A 614 -0.29 26.04 -10.23
C ALA A 614 -1.06 25.78 -8.92
N LEU A 615 -0.40 25.94 -7.77
CA LEU A 615 -1.05 25.77 -6.46
C LEU A 615 -2.21 26.73 -6.26
N ILE A 616 -2.03 28.02 -6.56
CA ILE A 616 -3.11 29.02 -6.47
C ILE A 616 -4.25 28.62 -7.40
N PHE A 617 -3.96 28.32 -8.66
CA PHE A 617 -4.97 28.01 -9.66
C PHE A 617 -5.81 26.78 -9.28
N ARG A 618 -5.18 25.64 -8.94
CA ARG A 618 -5.92 24.43 -8.55
C ARG A 618 -6.67 24.55 -7.23
N THR A 619 -6.26 25.50 -6.37
CA THR A 619 -6.91 25.71 -5.08
C THR A 619 -8.24 26.42 -5.25
N TYR A 620 -8.31 27.45 -6.10
CA TYR A 620 -9.53 28.21 -6.33
C TYR A 620 -10.40 27.63 -7.46
N TYR A 621 -9.79 27.12 -8.52
CA TYR A 621 -10.45 26.63 -9.73
C TYR A 621 -9.95 25.23 -10.11
N PRO A 622 -10.17 24.22 -9.24
CA PRO A 622 -9.65 22.86 -9.45
C PRO A 622 -10.12 22.21 -10.76
N GLN A 623 -11.33 22.53 -11.22
CA GLN A 623 -11.92 21.92 -12.43
C GLN A 623 -11.15 22.33 -13.69
N GLN A 624 -10.87 23.63 -13.83
CA GLN A 624 -10.10 24.21 -14.93
C GLN A 624 -8.63 23.82 -14.82
N ALA A 625 -8.04 23.95 -13.63
CA ALA A 625 -6.64 23.56 -13.39
C ALA A 625 -6.37 22.11 -13.76
N THR A 626 -7.29 21.18 -13.45
CA THR A 626 -7.11 19.75 -13.76
C THR A 626 -6.99 19.46 -15.26
N LYS A 627 -7.61 20.29 -16.12
CA LYS A 627 -7.51 20.15 -17.57
C LYS A 627 -6.15 20.64 -18.09
N MET A 628 -5.62 21.71 -17.49
CA MET A 628 -4.40 22.38 -17.94
C MET A 628 -3.13 21.79 -17.32
N GLU A 629 -3.07 21.57 -16.00
CA GLU A 629 -1.87 21.13 -15.25
C GLU A 629 -1.33 19.74 -15.66
N LYS A 630 -2.09 19.00 -16.47
CA LYS A 630 -1.72 17.65 -16.95
C LYS A 630 -1.06 17.66 -18.32
N THR A 631 -1.05 18.80 -19.02
CA THR A 631 -0.46 18.88 -20.36
C THR A 631 0.99 19.34 -20.29
N LYS A 632 1.73 19.02 -21.34
CA LYS A 632 3.16 19.35 -21.51
C LYS A 632 3.36 20.87 -21.57
N GLU A 633 2.45 21.57 -22.27
CA GLU A 633 2.46 23.02 -22.47
C GLU A 633 2.38 23.79 -21.14
N PHE A 634 1.68 23.27 -20.12
CA PHE A 634 1.61 23.93 -18.82
C PHE A 634 3.00 24.16 -18.20
N TYR A 635 3.92 23.21 -18.37
CA TYR A 635 5.26 23.25 -17.79
C TYR A 635 6.28 23.96 -18.69
N GLU A 636 5.98 24.08 -19.97
CA GLU A 636 6.91 24.60 -20.99
C GLU A 636 6.62 26.02 -21.42
N MET A 637 5.36 26.45 -21.26
CA MET A 637 4.96 27.81 -21.59
C MET A 637 5.69 28.82 -20.68
N PRO A 638 6.17 29.95 -21.24
CA PRO A 638 6.60 31.10 -20.49
C PRO A 638 5.57 31.48 -19.43
N LEU A 639 6.04 31.78 -18.23
CA LEU A 639 5.17 31.94 -17.06
C LEU A 639 4.15 33.09 -17.23
N ASP A 640 4.55 34.18 -17.89
CA ASP A 640 3.68 35.31 -18.21
C ASP A 640 2.54 34.90 -19.16
N MET A 641 2.85 34.13 -20.20
CA MET A 641 1.86 33.58 -21.12
C MET A 641 0.95 32.57 -20.44
N LEU A 642 1.51 31.70 -19.58
CA LEU A 642 0.73 30.74 -18.81
C LEU A 642 -0.31 31.46 -17.94
N ARG A 643 0.09 32.51 -17.22
CA ARG A 643 -0.82 33.33 -16.42
C ARG A 643 -1.89 33.99 -17.28
N GLN A 644 -1.53 34.59 -18.42
CA GLN A 644 -2.50 35.17 -19.35
C GLN A 644 -3.50 34.13 -19.88
N LYS A 645 -3.06 32.89 -20.15
CA LYS A 645 -3.94 31.80 -20.58
C LYS A 645 -4.87 31.34 -19.46
N ILE A 646 -4.39 31.27 -18.23
CA ILE A 646 -5.22 30.99 -17.06
C ILE A 646 -6.25 32.10 -16.85
N GLU A 647 -5.86 33.37 -16.96
CA GLU A 647 -6.78 34.53 -16.87
C GLU A 647 -7.79 34.56 -18.01
N ALA A 648 -7.43 34.11 -19.22
CA ALA A 648 -8.36 34.01 -20.33
C ALA A 648 -9.41 32.90 -20.12
N GLU A 649 -8.99 31.76 -19.54
CA GLU A 649 -9.89 30.65 -19.18
C GLU A 649 -10.78 31.00 -17.96
N VAL A 650 -10.21 31.72 -16.98
CA VAL A 650 -10.87 32.12 -15.73
C VAL A 650 -10.53 33.60 -15.44
N PRO A 651 -11.35 34.56 -15.91
CA PRO A 651 -11.08 35.99 -15.74
C PRO A 651 -10.86 36.44 -14.29
N GLU A 652 -11.54 35.80 -13.33
CA GLU A 652 -11.41 36.08 -11.90
C GLU A 652 -10.01 35.74 -11.34
N MET A 653 -9.24 34.88 -12.02
CA MET A 653 -7.87 34.55 -11.61
C MET A 653 -6.95 35.76 -11.62
N LYS A 654 -7.26 36.80 -12.41
CA LYS A 654 -6.52 38.06 -12.39
C LYS A 654 -6.51 38.69 -10.99
N ASP A 655 -7.67 38.72 -10.34
CA ASP A 655 -7.82 39.28 -8.99
C ASP A 655 -7.22 38.33 -7.94
N VAL A 656 -7.33 37.01 -8.15
CA VAL A 656 -6.71 36.01 -7.26
C VAL A 656 -5.18 36.11 -7.30
N PHE A 657 -4.57 36.16 -8.49
CA PHE A 657 -3.12 36.35 -8.60
C PHE A 657 -2.69 37.66 -7.97
N LYS A 658 -3.38 38.77 -8.30
CA LYS A 658 -3.12 40.07 -7.72
C LYS A 658 -3.17 40.04 -6.19
N LYS A 659 -4.14 39.35 -5.58
CA LYS A 659 -4.23 39.19 -4.13
C LYS A 659 -2.95 38.59 -3.54
N TYR A 660 -2.40 37.52 -4.13
CA TYR A 660 -1.18 36.86 -3.62
C TYR A 660 0.11 37.61 -3.96
N GLU A 661 0.08 38.46 -4.99
CA GLU A 661 1.17 39.38 -5.29
C GLU A 661 1.19 40.55 -4.32
N ASP A 662 0.02 41.14 -4.01
CA ASP A 662 -0.13 42.26 -3.08
C ASP A 662 0.06 41.82 -1.60
N ASN A 663 -0.13 40.53 -1.29
CA ASN A 663 -0.07 39.96 0.07
C ASN A 663 0.83 38.70 0.09
N PRO A 664 2.15 38.84 -0.10
CA PRO A 664 3.08 37.71 -0.22
C PRO A 664 3.12 36.80 1.03
N GLU A 665 2.75 37.30 2.20
CA GLU A 665 2.64 36.53 3.44
C GLU A 665 1.53 35.46 3.41
N LEU A 666 0.56 35.58 2.50
CA LEU A 666 -0.49 34.59 2.31
C LEU A 666 -0.01 33.35 1.54
N ILE A 667 1.21 33.39 0.98
CA ILE A 667 1.78 32.25 0.27
C ILE A 667 3.27 32.08 0.59
N GLU A 668 3.59 31.03 1.33
CA GLU A 668 4.96 30.77 1.76
C GLU A 668 5.43 29.38 1.37
N LYS A 669 6.75 29.21 1.26
CA LYS A 669 7.39 27.91 1.11
C LYS A 669 7.57 27.30 2.49
N LYS A 670 6.93 26.17 2.74
CA LYS A 670 6.92 25.48 4.03
C LYS A 670 7.59 24.12 3.95
N GLU A 671 8.41 23.80 4.95
CA GLU A 671 8.96 22.47 5.13
C GLU A 671 7.92 21.54 5.78
N ILE A 672 7.61 20.42 5.13
CA ILE A 672 6.62 19.43 5.59
C ILE A 672 7.26 18.13 6.08
N TYR A 673 8.46 17.82 5.60
CA TYR A 673 9.41 16.87 6.18
C TYR A 673 10.78 17.52 6.13
N PRO A 674 11.74 17.18 7.00
CA PRO A 674 13.13 17.63 6.83
C PRO A 674 13.62 17.36 5.40
N GLY A 675 13.97 18.42 4.67
CA GLY A 675 14.40 18.39 3.27
C GLY A 675 13.27 18.41 2.22
N LYS A 676 12.00 18.24 2.62
CA LYS A 676 10.82 18.35 1.73
C LYS A 676 10.06 19.65 1.95
N THR A 677 10.03 20.49 0.92
CA THR A 677 9.30 21.76 0.94
C THR A 677 8.14 21.76 -0.03
N THR A 678 7.07 22.48 0.30
CA THR A 678 5.96 22.77 -0.62
C THR A 678 5.43 24.18 -0.37
N PHE A 679 4.70 24.75 -1.31
CA PHE A 679 4.00 26.02 -1.08
C PHE A 679 2.74 25.79 -0.24
N SER A 680 2.46 26.74 0.63
CA SER A 680 1.29 26.79 1.51
C SER A 680 0.49 28.06 1.21
N ILE A 681 -0.81 27.92 0.94
CA ILE A 681 -1.75 29.03 0.80
C ILE A 681 -2.41 29.27 2.16
N ASN A 682 -1.89 30.24 2.90
CA ASN A 682 -2.09 30.40 4.34
C ASN A 682 -3.45 30.99 4.76
N ASP A 683 -4.42 31.08 3.85
CA ASP A 683 -5.77 31.54 4.16
C ASP A 683 -6.87 30.51 3.85
N ILE A 684 -6.55 29.35 3.28
CA ILE A 684 -7.57 28.33 2.92
C ILE A 684 -8.27 27.79 4.16
N GLY A 685 -7.52 27.39 5.19
CA GLY A 685 -8.10 26.99 6.46
C GLY A 685 -9.01 28.08 7.07
N MET A 686 -8.62 29.35 6.96
CA MET A 686 -9.44 30.49 7.41
C MET A 686 -10.73 30.64 6.59
N LEU A 687 -10.65 30.51 5.27
CA LEU A 687 -11.82 30.57 4.38
C LEU A 687 -12.79 29.42 4.66
N MET A 688 -12.28 28.20 4.90
CA MET A 688 -13.10 27.06 5.32
C MET A 688 -13.81 27.34 6.66
N ARG A 689 -13.10 27.91 7.64
CA ARG A 689 -13.71 28.31 8.93
C ARG A 689 -14.81 29.35 8.76
N LYS A 690 -14.61 30.35 7.90
CA LYS A 690 -15.65 31.34 7.53
C LYS A 690 -16.90 30.70 6.91
N LYS A 691 -16.75 29.52 6.31
CA LYS A 691 -17.83 28.69 5.76
C LYS A 691 -18.40 27.66 6.74
N GLY A 692 -18.03 27.75 8.03
CA GLY A 692 -18.60 26.95 9.12
C GLY A 692 -17.86 25.65 9.40
N ALA A 693 -16.68 25.41 8.81
CA ALA A 693 -15.84 24.29 9.17
C ALA A 693 -15.12 24.52 10.50
N TYR A 694 -14.99 23.46 11.29
CA TYR A 694 -14.20 23.46 12.53
C TYR A 694 -12.80 22.92 12.27
N GLY A 695 -12.74 21.76 11.63
CA GLY A 695 -11.58 20.89 11.69
C GLY A 695 -11.64 19.74 10.71
N LEU A 696 -10.59 18.94 10.70
CA LEU A 696 -10.60 17.61 10.11
C LEU A 696 -10.48 16.55 11.21
N MET A 697 -10.83 15.31 10.85
CA MET A 697 -10.58 14.17 11.73
C MET A 697 -10.27 12.88 11.00
N ALA A 698 -9.62 11.95 11.68
CA ALA A 698 -9.36 10.61 11.17
C ALA A 698 -9.46 9.55 12.27
N GLY A 699 -10.11 8.42 11.95
CA GLY A 699 -10.20 7.28 12.84
C GLY A 699 -8.96 6.41 12.83
N VAL A 700 -8.60 5.86 13.99
CA VAL A 700 -7.41 5.01 14.21
C VAL A 700 -7.80 3.76 14.96
N GLY A 701 -7.33 2.61 14.47
CA GLY A 701 -7.47 1.33 15.16
C GLY A 701 -8.83 0.67 14.99
N SER A 702 -9.33 0.64 13.76
CA SER A 702 -10.49 -0.19 13.40
C SER A 702 -10.07 -1.66 13.44
N TYR A 703 -10.86 -2.51 14.10
CA TYR A 703 -10.66 -3.97 14.16
C TYR A 703 -9.37 -4.46 14.84
N VAL A 704 -8.67 -3.59 15.57
CA VAL A 704 -7.50 -3.95 16.38
C VAL A 704 -7.74 -3.64 17.87
N PRO A 705 -7.05 -4.31 18.79
CA PRO A 705 -7.11 -3.98 20.21
C PRO A 705 -6.79 -2.52 20.50
N ALA A 706 -7.39 -1.95 21.56
CA ALA A 706 -7.18 -0.56 21.94
C ALA A 706 -5.71 -0.23 22.26
N SER A 707 -4.94 -1.22 22.73
CA SER A 707 -3.49 -1.10 22.92
C SER A 707 -2.75 -0.83 21.61
N ASP A 708 -2.98 -1.65 20.58
CA ASP A 708 -2.30 -1.53 19.28
C ASP A 708 -2.71 -0.24 18.56
N ALA A 709 -3.99 0.13 18.70
CA ALA A 709 -4.50 1.41 18.24
C ALA A 709 -3.79 2.59 18.93
N ALA A 710 -3.53 2.48 20.24
CA ALA A 710 -2.83 3.52 20.99
C ALA A 710 -1.34 3.59 20.62
N ASP A 711 -0.69 2.48 20.29
CA ASP A 711 0.67 2.49 19.73
C ASP A 711 0.72 3.26 18.40
N THR A 712 -0.30 3.08 17.56
CA THR A 712 -0.43 3.86 16.31
C THR A 712 -0.61 5.36 16.61
N VAL A 713 -1.45 5.72 17.58
CA VAL A 713 -1.63 7.12 18.00
C VAL A 713 -0.32 7.71 18.53
N VAL A 714 0.45 6.98 19.34
CA VAL A 714 1.78 7.42 19.80
C VAL A 714 2.69 7.75 18.62
N LEU A 715 2.75 6.88 17.60
CA LEU A 715 3.55 7.12 16.41
C LEU A 715 3.10 8.38 15.68
N MET A 716 1.79 8.60 15.54
CA MET A 716 1.24 9.81 14.92
C MET A 716 1.55 11.08 15.73
N MET A 717 1.52 11.01 17.06
CA MET A 717 1.89 12.12 17.93
C MET A 717 3.39 12.45 17.89
N LYS A 718 4.26 11.47 17.60
CA LYS A 718 5.71 11.68 17.48
C LYS A 718 6.13 12.16 16.09
N TYR A 719 5.57 11.55 15.05
CA TYR A 719 6.08 11.65 13.68
C TYR A 719 5.10 12.28 12.70
N GLY A 720 3.82 12.42 13.09
CA GLY A 720 2.74 12.89 12.24
C GLY A 720 1.94 11.74 11.65
N ALA A 721 0.74 12.04 11.16
CA ALA A 721 -0.04 11.09 10.38
C ALA A 721 0.59 10.96 8.99
N LEU A 722 0.85 9.74 8.53
CA LEU A 722 1.48 9.47 7.24
C LEU A 722 0.47 8.88 6.25
N ALA A 723 0.52 9.31 4.99
CA ALA A 723 -0.25 8.70 3.92
C ALA A 723 0.13 7.22 3.73
N SER A 724 -0.80 6.40 3.21
CA SER A 724 -0.62 4.95 3.03
C SER A 724 0.65 4.61 2.24
N GLN A 725 0.94 5.33 1.16
CA GLN A 725 2.15 5.12 0.36
C GLN A 725 3.43 5.45 1.15
N ASP A 726 3.46 6.55 1.89
CA ASP A 726 4.64 6.95 2.69
C ASP A 726 4.89 5.93 3.81
N ARG A 727 3.83 5.38 4.44
CA ARG A 727 3.94 4.28 5.42
C ARG A 727 4.51 3.01 4.79
N PHE A 728 3.96 2.57 3.65
CA PHE A 728 4.38 1.33 3.02
C PHE A 728 5.83 1.40 2.51
N GLN A 729 6.28 2.57 2.06
CA GLN A 729 7.69 2.76 1.66
C GLN A 729 8.67 2.76 2.82
N ALA A 730 8.20 3.13 4.02
CA ALA A 730 8.95 2.97 5.26
C ALA A 730 8.94 1.52 5.80
N GLY A 731 8.29 0.58 5.10
CA GLY A 731 8.11 -0.80 5.55
C GLY A 731 7.04 -0.96 6.65
N LEU A 732 6.16 0.03 6.81
CA LEU A 732 5.11 0.04 7.84
C LEU A 732 3.76 -0.35 7.22
N PHE A 733 3.47 -1.65 7.17
CA PHE A 733 2.25 -2.20 6.56
C PHE A 733 1.06 -2.31 7.52
N VAL A 734 0.80 -1.25 8.30
CA VAL A 734 -0.39 -1.19 9.15
C VAL A 734 -1.62 -0.99 8.25
N GLU A 735 -2.56 -1.93 8.29
CA GLU A 735 -3.77 -1.90 7.47
C GLU A 735 -4.63 -0.67 7.83
N GLY A 736 -4.89 0.19 6.83
CA GLY A 736 -5.94 1.22 6.91
C GLY A 736 -7.24 0.67 6.33
N ALA A 737 -8.34 1.42 6.44
CA ALA A 737 -9.66 0.94 6.00
C ALA A 737 -9.73 0.51 4.53
N SER A 738 -8.93 1.13 3.65
CA SER A 738 -8.98 0.91 2.20
C SER A 738 -7.65 1.14 1.48
N SER A 739 -6.50 0.92 2.15
CA SER A 739 -5.18 1.34 1.63
C SER A 739 -4.87 0.87 0.20
N GLU A 740 -5.30 -0.33 -0.19
CA GLU A 740 -5.14 -0.81 -1.57
C GLU A 740 -5.99 -0.01 -2.58
N LYS A 741 -7.24 0.31 -2.23
CA LYS A 741 -8.10 1.17 -3.05
C LYS A 741 -7.52 2.56 -3.17
N ASP A 742 -7.01 3.14 -2.08
CA ASP A 742 -6.37 4.47 -2.12
C ASP A 742 -5.16 4.47 -3.07
N LEU A 743 -4.35 3.41 -3.07
CA LEU A 743 -3.23 3.27 -4.01
C LEU A 743 -3.73 3.18 -5.46
N ARG A 744 -4.83 2.45 -5.68
CA ARG A 744 -5.49 2.26 -6.98
C ARG A 744 -6.01 3.58 -7.55
N THR A 745 -6.92 4.22 -6.83
CA THR A 745 -7.59 5.46 -7.22
C THR A 745 -6.66 6.67 -7.24
N GLY A 746 -5.45 6.55 -6.68
CA GLY A 746 -4.43 7.60 -6.65
C GLY A 746 -4.46 8.44 -5.38
N GLY A 747 -5.33 8.16 -4.41
CA GLY A 747 -5.43 8.85 -3.12
C GLY A 747 -4.33 8.50 -2.10
N GLY A 748 -3.63 7.37 -2.27
CA GLY A 748 -2.73 6.79 -1.27
C GLY A 748 -1.49 7.59 -0.87
N ASP A 749 -1.16 8.68 -1.58
CA ASP A 749 -0.12 9.66 -1.18
C ASP A 749 -0.68 10.86 -0.40
N HIS A 750 -1.95 10.79 0.02
CA HIS A 750 -2.61 11.73 0.92
C HIS A 750 -3.11 11.01 2.18
N VAL A 751 -3.16 11.74 3.29
CA VAL A 751 -3.80 11.30 4.52
C VAL A 751 -5.30 11.50 4.36
N PHE A 752 -6.04 10.40 4.47
CA PHE A 752 -7.50 10.41 4.51
C PHE A 752 -7.97 11.06 5.81
N THR A 753 -8.88 12.03 5.69
CA THR A 753 -9.54 12.68 6.81
C THR A 753 -10.98 13.00 6.44
N ARG A 754 -11.77 13.42 7.43
CA ARG A 754 -13.15 13.86 7.25
C ARG A 754 -13.30 15.27 7.78
N LEU A 755 -13.99 16.11 7.04
CA LEU A 755 -14.35 17.46 7.45
C LEU A 755 -15.39 17.42 8.58
N ILE A 756 -15.13 18.22 9.62
CA ILE A 756 -16.07 18.52 10.68
C ILE A 756 -16.57 19.96 10.50
N ASN A 757 -17.89 20.12 10.52
CA ASN A 757 -18.59 21.41 10.48
C ASN A 757 -19.91 21.31 11.26
N ASP A 758 -20.65 22.41 11.35
CA ASP A 758 -21.95 22.44 12.03
C ASP A 758 -22.96 21.39 11.55
N LYS A 759 -22.95 21.07 10.26
CA LYS A 759 -23.93 20.18 9.63
C LYS A 759 -23.59 18.70 9.89
N THR A 760 -22.32 18.35 9.76
CA THR A 760 -21.78 17.00 10.00
C THR A 760 -21.79 16.66 11.49
N ALA A 761 -21.56 17.63 12.38
CA ALA A 761 -21.65 17.43 13.82
C ALA A 761 -23.10 17.29 14.34
N LYS A 762 -24.09 17.87 13.64
CA LYS A 762 -25.53 17.79 13.99
C LYS A 762 -26.27 16.67 13.25
N GLY A 763 -25.59 15.90 12.41
CA GLY A 763 -26.19 14.87 11.57
C GLY A 763 -26.83 13.73 12.39
N LYS A 764 -27.98 13.21 11.92
CA LYS A 764 -28.66 12.05 12.50
C LYS A 764 -27.84 10.77 12.24
N LEU A 765 -26.87 10.48 13.10
CA LEU A 765 -26.03 9.28 13.03
C LEU A 765 -26.46 8.20 14.04
N ALA A 766 -27.29 8.56 15.02
CA ALA A 766 -27.83 7.66 16.04
C ALA A 766 -28.49 6.39 15.48
N ASP A 767 -29.17 6.47 14.34
CA ASP A 767 -30.11 5.43 13.92
C ASP A 767 -29.47 4.26 13.14
N THR A 768 -28.23 4.38 12.64
CA THR A 768 -27.61 3.36 11.75
C THR A 768 -26.37 2.68 12.34
N TYR A 769 -25.62 3.35 13.23
CA TYR A 769 -24.36 2.83 13.79
C TYR A 769 -24.27 2.90 15.33
N GLY A 770 -25.38 3.12 16.03
CA GLY A 770 -25.44 3.01 17.49
C GLY A 770 -24.79 4.14 18.29
N GLY A 771 -24.60 5.31 17.68
CA GLY A 771 -24.15 6.52 18.38
C GLY A 771 -23.96 7.68 17.41
N ASP A 772 -24.27 8.90 17.84
CA ASP A 772 -24.10 10.11 17.04
C ASP A 772 -22.62 10.48 16.76
N PHE A 773 -21.67 9.60 17.06
CA PHE A 773 -20.25 9.75 16.68
C PHE A 773 -19.49 8.43 16.71
N THR A 774 -19.44 7.75 15.57
CA THR A 774 -18.47 6.69 15.26
C THR A 774 -18.11 6.77 13.79
N PHE A 775 -17.08 7.56 13.47
CA PHE A 775 -16.21 7.10 12.40
C PHE A 775 -15.53 5.81 12.88
N SER A 776 -15.25 4.89 11.99
CA SER A 776 -14.58 3.64 12.34
C SER A 776 -13.25 3.94 13.08
N GLY A 777 -12.95 3.17 14.13
CA GLY A 777 -11.70 3.29 14.90
C GLY A 777 -11.89 3.51 16.39
N THR A 778 -10.90 3.08 17.17
CA THR A 778 -10.85 3.20 18.64
C THR A 778 -10.58 4.63 19.11
N TYR A 779 -9.74 5.36 18.36
CA TYR A 779 -9.38 6.75 18.62
C TYR A 779 -9.71 7.61 17.40
N GLN A 780 -10.14 8.85 17.63
CA GLN A 780 -10.38 9.84 16.58
C GLN A 780 -9.40 11.00 16.74
N MET A 781 -8.52 11.15 15.77
CA MET A 781 -7.54 12.23 15.72
C MET A 781 -8.21 13.49 15.20
N LEU A 782 -7.98 14.63 15.84
CA LEU A 782 -8.50 15.93 15.43
C LEU A 782 -7.37 16.79 14.83
N TYR A 783 -7.55 17.30 13.61
CA TYR A 783 -6.53 18.07 12.89
C TYR A 783 -7.00 19.48 12.53
N ASP A 784 -6.13 20.46 12.79
CA ASP A 784 -6.38 21.85 12.41
C ASP A 784 -6.58 22.01 10.89
N LEU A 785 -7.48 22.90 10.45
CA LEU A 785 -7.75 23.12 9.02
C LEU A 785 -6.57 23.70 8.24
N ASP A 786 -5.55 24.24 8.91
CA ASP A 786 -4.37 24.77 8.25
C ASP A 786 -3.54 23.66 7.57
N VAL A 787 -3.79 22.38 7.88
CA VAL A 787 -3.27 21.24 7.11
C VAL A 787 -3.75 21.23 5.67
N CYS A 788 -4.86 21.91 5.36
CA CYS A 788 -5.38 22.03 3.99
C CYS A 788 -4.57 23.00 3.12
N ASN A 789 -3.80 23.91 3.73
CA ASN A 789 -3.12 25.01 3.04
C ASN A 789 -2.05 24.51 2.04
N THR A 790 -1.53 23.29 2.20
CA THR A 790 -0.50 22.71 1.32
C THR A 790 -1.06 21.97 0.11
N GLY A 791 -2.26 22.33 -0.34
CA GLY A 791 -2.89 21.78 -1.55
C GLY A 791 -3.69 20.50 -1.31
N ALA A 792 -4.48 20.46 -0.23
CA ALA A 792 -5.47 19.39 -0.03
C ALA A 792 -6.63 19.49 -1.04
N TYR A 793 -7.39 18.40 -1.18
CA TYR A 793 -8.63 18.35 -1.96
C TYR A 793 -9.65 17.46 -1.24
N GLY A 794 -10.90 17.40 -1.71
CA GLY A 794 -11.88 16.55 -1.06
C GLY A 794 -13.20 16.42 -1.81
N TYR A 795 -14.11 15.67 -1.19
CA TYR A 795 -15.38 15.20 -1.72
C TYR A 795 -16.48 15.24 -0.66
N LYS A 796 -17.73 15.28 -1.12
CA LYS A 796 -18.91 15.22 -0.23
C LYS A 796 -19.20 13.81 0.28
N THR A 797 -18.63 12.81 -0.37
CA THR A 797 -18.77 11.38 -0.14
C THR A 797 -17.40 10.70 -0.16
N ASP A 798 -17.35 9.43 0.20
CA ASP A 798 -16.11 8.66 0.27
C ASP A 798 -15.77 8.18 -1.14
N GLU A 799 -14.71 8.74 -1.72
CA GLU A 799 -14.28 8.50 -3.09
C GLU A 799 -12.89 7.83 -3.14
N TYR A 800 -12.42 7.30 -2.01
CA TYR A 800 -11.08 6.71 -1.86
C TYR A 800 -9.96 7.63 -2.36
N GLY A 801 -10.15 8.95 -2.27
CA GLY A 801 -9.21 9.95 -2.72
C GLY A 801 -8.98 9.96 -4.22
N VAL A 802 -9.95 9.54 -5.04
CA VAL A 802 -9.82 9.41 -6.50
C VAL A 802 -9.10 10.58 -7.13
N LYS A 803 -8.08 10.33 -7.95
CA LYS A 803 -7.44 11.32 -8.83
C LYS A 803 -6.69 10.70 -10.00
N ASN A 804 -6.66 9.37 -10.05
CA ASN A 804 -6.11 8.61 -11.14
C ASN A 804 -6.99 8.80 -12.39
N PRO A 805 -6.46 9.39 -13.46
CA PRO A 805 -7.21 9.57 -14.71
C PRO A 805 -7.63 8.28 -15.39
N ASP A 806 -6.95 7.16 -15.10
CA ASP A 806 -7.28 5.85 -15.66
C ASP A 806 -8.36 5.12 -14.85
N HIS A 807 -8.91 5.75 -13.80
CA HIS A 807 -9.98 5.19 -12.98
C HIS A 807 -11.35 5.63 -13.49
N ASN A 808 -12.34 4.73 -13.45
CA ASN A 808 -13.69 5.01 -13.97
C ASN A 808 -14.38 6.20 -13.28
N ASP A 809 -14.05 6.44 -12.01
CA ASP A 809 -14.61 7.54 -11.20
C ASP A 809 -13.83 8.86 -11.32
N TYR A 810 -12.89 8.96 -12.27
CA TYR A 810 -12.07 10.16 -12.43
C TYR A 810 -12.87 11.44 -12.71
N SER A 811 -14.06 11.32 -13.31
CA SER A 811 -14.97 12.45 -13.54
C SER A 811 -15.34 13.17 -12.23
N ILE A 812 -15.34 12.47 -11.09
CA ILE A 812 -15.57 13.02 -9.76
C ILE A 812 -14.42 13.94 -9.35
N TYR A 813 -13.16 13.52 -9.55
CA TYR A 813 -12.00 14.39 -9.33
C TYR A 813 -12.03 15.61 -10.26
N ALA A 814 -12.32 15.40 -11.55
CA ALA A 814 -12.36 16.49 -12.54
C ALA A 814 -13.48 17.52 -12.23
N GLY A 815 -14.61 17.07 -11.68
CA GLY A 815 -15.74 17.90 -11.28
C GLY A 815 -15.70 18.44 -9.85
N ARG A 816 -14.61 18.22 -9.11
CA ARG A 816 -14.53 18.58 -7.68
C ARG A 816 -14.67 20.08 -7.43
N LYS A 817 -15.09 20.43 -6.23
CA LYS A 817 -15.17 21.82 -5.75
C LYS A 817 -13.87 22.23 -5.07
N ASN A 818 -13.64 23.54 -4.96
CA ASN A 818 -12.59 24.03 -4.06
C ASN A 818 -12.99 23.76 -2.60
N LEU A 819 -12.01 23.74 -1.70
CA LEU A 819 -12.25 23.36 -0.31
C LEU A 819 -13.19 24.30 0.46
N PRO A 820 -13.14 25.64 0.31
CA PRO A 820 -14.11 26.52 0.95
C PRO A 820 -15.56 26.26 0.52
N GLU A 821 -15.81 26.07 -0.78
CA GLU A 821 -17.14 25.70 -1.29
C GLU A 821 -17.57 24.32 -0.78
N LEU A 822 -16.66 23.35 -0.80
CA LEU A 822 -16.91 22.01 -0.26
C LEU A 822 -17.30 22.11 1.22
N ALA A 823 -16.60 22.92 2.01
CA ALA A 823 -16.88 23.10 3.43
C ALA A 823 -18.28 23.65 3.70
N GLU A 824 -18.74 24.60 2.88
CA GLU A 824 -20.08 25.16 2.95
C GLU A 824 -21.17 24.13 2.60
N MET A 825 -20.92 23.31 1.58
CA MET A 825 -21.95 22.40 1.05
C MET A 825 -21.99 21.02 1.72
N THR A 826 -20.94 20.63 2.43
CA THR A 826 -20.86 19.30 3.08
C THR A 826 -21.80 19.22 4.27
N ASP A 827 -22.71 18.26 4.21
CA ASP A 827 -23.72 17.96 5.22
C ASP A 827 -23.73 16.47 5.60
N ASN A 828 -22.82 15.69 5.01
CA ASN A 828 -22.69 14.26 5.20
C ASN A 828 -21.38 13.91 5.92
N TYR A 829 -21.44 12.97 6.85
CA TYR A 829 -20.29 12.44 7.58
C TYR A 829 -19.40 11.56 6.70
N ASN A 830 -19.93 10.96 5.63
CA ASN A 830 -19.12 10.19 4.67
C ASN A 830 -18.29 11.07 3.73
N ASN A 831 -18.11 12.34 4.01
CA ASN A 831 -17.21 13.20 3.24
C ASN A 831 -15.75 12.76 3.40
N GLU A 832 -14.90 13.28 2.50
CA GLU A 832 -13.48 12.95 2.45
C GLU A 832 -12.67 14.23 2.18
N ILE A 833 -11.61 14.44 2.97
CA ILE A 833 -10.59 15.46 2.73
C ILE A 833 -9.24 14.76 2.68
N MET A 834 -8.55 14.91 1.57
CA MET A 834 -7.26 14.32 1.26
C MET A 834 -6.16 15.33 1.55
N VAL A 835 -5.49 15.17 2.69
CA VAL A 835 -4.37 16.04 3.10
C VAL A 835 -3.07 15.53 2.49
N LYS A 836 -2.33 16.40 1.81
CA LYS A 836 -1.13 16.00 1.05
C LYS A 836 -0.03 15.46 1.96
N ASN A 837 0.47 14.25 1.65
CA ASN A 837 1.60 13.56 2.30
C ASN A 837 1.46 13.24 3.80
N THR A 838 1.44 14.26 4.66
CA THR A 838 1.44 14.07 6.13
C THR A 838 0.68 15.17 6.85
N VAL A 839 0.13 14.82 8.02
CA VAL A 839 -0.28 15.80 9.03
C VAL A 839 0.81 15.88 10.10
N PRO A 840 1.50 17.02 10.24
CA PRO A 840 2.56 17.15 11.24
C PRO A 840 1.97 17.11 12.66
N PRO A 841 2.71 16.62 13.68
CA PRO A 841 2.22 16.52 15.06
C PRO A 841 1.68 17.83 15.64
N ALA A 842 2.27 18.97 15.27
CA ALA A 842 1.85 20.29 15.73
C ALA A 842 0.45 20.69 15.26
N MET A 843 -0.08 20.03 14.22
CA MET A 843 -1.43 20.27 13.71
C MET A 843 -2.48 19.34 14.34
N ILE A 844 -2.07 18.42 15.22
CA ILE A 844 -2.98 17.56 15.97
C ILE A 844 -3.49 18.35 17.18
N ARG A 845 -4.79 18.65 17.16
CA ARG A 845 -5.47 19.52 18.14
C ARG A 845 -5.98 18.78 19.36
N GLY A 846 -6.28 17.49 19.20
CA GLY A 846 -6.84 16.65 20.24
C GLY A 846 -7.16 15.25 19.74
N ILE A 847 -7.66 14.43 20.66
CA ILE A 847 -8.03 13.03 20.44
C ILE A 847 -9.37 12.79 21.12
N VAL A 848 -10.28 12.07 20.45
CA VAL A 848 -11.54 11.62 21.05
C VAL A 848 -11.54 10.10 21.13
N CYS A 849 -11.95 9.56 22.27
CA CYS A 849 -12.21 8.14 22.46
C CYS A 849 -13.53 7.93 23.22
N GLN A 850 -14.11 6.74 23.12
CA GLN A 850 -15.47 6.51 23.62
C GLN A 850 -15.54 6.21 25.12
N THR A 851 -14.49 5.62 25.67
CA THR A 851 -14.47 5.12 27.05
C THR A 851 -13.28 5.69 27.82
N GLN A 852 -13.43 5.75 29.13
CA GLN A 852 -12.32 6.09 30.03
C GLN A 852 -11.21 5.03 29.95
N GLU A 853 -11.55 3.76 29.79
CA GLU A 853 -10.58 2.68 29.62
C GLU A 853 -9.66 2.91 28.41
N ASN A 854 -10.22 3.27 27.25
CA ASN A 854 -9.41 3.61 26.06
C ASN A 854 -8.52 4.83 26.32
N LYS A 855 -9.04 5.84 27.03
CA LYS A 855 -8.25 7.00 27.44
C LYS A 855 -7.09 6.58 28.33
N ASP A 856 -7.32 5.75 29.34
CA ASP A 856 -6.29 5.31 30.28
C ASP A 856 -5.17 4.54 29.57
N VAL A 857 -5.52 3.61 28.69
CA VAL A 857 -4.56 2.87 27.83
C VAL A 857 -3.72 3.83 26.98
N LEU A 858 -4.36 4.82 26.37
CA LEU A 858 -3.67 5.80 25.55
C LEU A 858 -2.75 6.71 26.38
N VAL A 859 -3.22 7.20 27.53
CA VAL A 859 -2.45 8.04 28.45
C VAL A 859 -1.22 7.29 28.97
N GLU A 860 -1.38 6.02 29.33
CA GLU A 860 -0.26 5.17 29.75
C GLU A 860 0.82 5.11 28.67
N LYS A 861 0.44 4.78 27.43
CA LYS A 861 1.40 4.66 26.31
C LYS A 861 2.02 6.00 25.93
N LEU A 862 1.26 7.10 25.90
CA LEU A 862 1.79 8.43 25.63
C LEU A 862 2.77 8.89 26.72
N THR A 863 2.49 8.57 27.98
CA THR A 863 3.39 8.85 29.11
C THR A 863 4.67 8.04 29.02
N ALA A 864 4.56 6.72 28.81
CA ALA A 864 5.70 5.82 28.65
C ALA A 864 6.63 6.23 27.49
N GLN A 865 6.06 6.91 26.49
CA GLN A 865 6.76 7.33 25.28
C GLN A 865 7.22 8.78 25.32
N GLY A 866 7.04 9.47 26.45
CA GLY A 866 7.50 10.85 26.68
C GLY A 866 6.73 11.91 25.88
N VAL A 867 5.53 11.59 25.39
CA VAL A 867 4.66 12.55 24.70
C VAL A 867 3.91 13.43 25.70
N ILE A 868 3.53 12.85 26.85
CA ILE A 868 3.00 13.61 27.97
C ILE A 868 4.17 14.11 28.81
N VAL A 869 4.26 15.44 28.96
CA VAL A 869 5.25 16.11 29.81
C VAL A 869 4.50 17.01 30.78
N ASP A 870 4.75 16.86 32.08
CA ASP A 870 4.08 17.61 33.15
C ASP A 870 2.53 17.59 33.07
N GLY A 871 1.97 16.42 32.75
CA GLY A 871 0.52 16.23 32.61
C GLY A 871 -0.09 16.95 31.39
N LYS A 872 0.74 17.30 30.41
CA LYS A 872 0.33 18.05 29.21
C LYS A 872 0.79 17.39 27.91
N ILE A 873 0.02 17.61 26.85
CA ILE A 873 0.34 17.27 25.46
C ILE A 873 0.31 18.57 24.67
N ASN A 874 1.40 18.92 23.97
CA ASN A 874 1.52 20.18 23.24
C ASN A 874 1.13 21.42 24.07
N GLY A 875 1.48 21.41 25.37
CA GLY A 875 1.16 22.50 26.31
C GLY A 875 -0.26 22.51 26.86
N LYS A 876 -1.16 21.63 26.40
CA LYS A 876 -2.53 21.50 26.90
C LYS A 876 -2.65 20.38 27.94
N PRO A 877 -3.46 20.54 29.01
CA PRO A 877 -3.74 19.45 29.95
C PRO A 877 -4.25 18.20 29.22
N VAL A 878 -3.85 17.01 29.69
CA VAL A 878 -4.27 15.73 29.09
C VAL A 878 -5.80 15.63 28.95
N ASP A 879 -6.56 16.06 29.96
CA ASP A 879 -8.03 16.02 29.93
C ASP A 879 -8.67 17.01 28.94
N SER A 880 -7.95 18.07 28.59
CA SER A 880 -8.36 19.03 27.57
C SER A 880 -7.92 18.62 26.17
N PHE A 881 -6.96 17.69 26.04
CA PHE A 881 -6.47 17.18 24.76
C PHE A 881 -7.12 15.85 24.37
N ILE A 882 -7.38 14.97 25.34
CA ILE A 882 -7.98 13.65 25.16
C ILE A 882 -9.38 13.63 25.80
N HIS A 883 -10.40 13.68 24.94
CA HIS A 883 -11.80 13.72 25.34
C HIS A 883 -12.42 12.32 25.34
N VAL A 884 -13.11 11.99 26.43
CA VAL A 884 -13.98 10.82 26.48
C VAL A 884 -15.38 11.26 26.06
N ALA A 885 -15.84 10.80 24.90
CA ALA A 885 -17.16 11.16 24.39
C ALA A 885 -17.74 10.14 23.43
N SER A 886 -19.05 9.99 23.50
CA SER A 886 -19.85 9.24 22.53
C SER A 886 -20.38 10.11 21.38
N LYS A 887 -20.19 11.44 21.46
CA LYS A 887 -20.63 12.45 20.49
C LYS A 887 -19.56 13.54 20.33
N PHE A 888 -19.34 14.03 19.12
CA PHE A 888 -18.56 15.26 18.96
C PHE A 888 -19.39 16.47 19.35
N THR A 889 -18.74 17.39 20.03
CA THR A 889 -19.33 18.65 20.47
C THR A 889 -18.38 19.76 20.08
N LYS A 890 -18.89 20.95 19.81
CA LYS A 890 -18.07 22.08 19.36
C LYS A 890 -17.03 22.46 20.42
N GLU A 891 -17.36 22.25 21.69
CA GLU A 891 -16.52 22.47 22.86
C GLU A 891 -15.24 21.62 22.83
N MET A 892 -15.24 20.46 22.17
CA MET A 892 -14.03 19.66 21.96
C MET A 892 -13.05 20.29 20.96
N TRP A 893 -13.50 21.30 20.21
CA TRP A 893 -12.68 22.06 19.26
C TRP A 893 -12.20 23.41 19.82
N ASP A 894 -13.07 24.06 20.60
CA ASP A 894 -12.86 25.42 21.10
C ASP A 894 -11.93 25.48 22.34
N ASN A 895 -11.59 24.34 22.94
CA ASN A 895 -10.60 24.18 24.03
C ASN A 895 -9.21 23.81 23.49
#